data_AF-A0A3S0S011-F1
#
_entry.id   AF-A0A3S0S011-F1
#
_cell.length_a   1.000
_cell.length_b   1.000
_cell.length_c   1.000
_cell.angle_alpha   90.00
_cell.angle_beta   90.00
_cell.angle_gamma   90.00
#
_symmetry.space_group_name_H-M   'P 1'
#
loop_
_entity.id
_entity.type
_entity.pdbx_description
1 polymer ?
#
loop_
_entity_poly.entity_id
_entity_poly.type
_entity_poly.pdbx_seq_one_letter_code
_entity_poly.pdbx_strand_id
1 'polypeptide(L)'
;MRRYFLRFVAVAIAAVSLTAGGEPAFSGDEPTAMVVLDGSGSMWARLPPDNRAKIDIVREKLGGLLAQPNSTRLGLVSFGHRRRGDCNDVELIAAPDSPRQAVLDPIAKLNPRGPGPLTAALKVAMTAIGQSRPAQILFIGDGADNCQQDTCAVASNLAKTYPGVAVQVIGIGIPDKERPRMACIAEATGGHYYDITDSNGLNAAIGEAAQLAILSPGETLSQGANPADGKPTAPPPPAGASLRASAALADAGPLLTVPLKWRIFKEGDKTPVTEAEGHDITAKLPAGGYEVEAELGSLTARQDITIADGDKQSIIVPFNAAHLRARVSTGKGGSPSQTAVLTLALGDKPVTIASDGQIDLYLAPATYTLTAADGAARSSQTLQLAAGDDKPLDISLGTGRVDLSAAAADGASIQDVLFAVAADDPESPDGRREVARSRSPNASFTLPEGTYYVSARSRSGDVRKRIAVGAGQTVTETLALVLVPLKVSALVAGAPAKADQNIFYRVDRIDGDRTGITRAMGPDLALDLSPGRYRITASLAVSHISATKEFEVVAGKPANAVIDIAAGEVNFSPPAGESAIVGDIFWEVSDASGMPTWRATGTQATALLAPGHYTVRCEARGKHGQASFEVRAGESQKIEIGPG
;
A
#
# COMPACT_ATOMS: atom_id res chain seq x y z
N MET A 1 -58.40 100.87 -1.89
CA MET A 1 -58.96 101.27 -0.58
C MET A 1 -59.41 100.00 0.13
N ARG A 2 -58.64 99.45 1.08
CA ARG A 2 -58.63 99.68 2.54
C ARG A 2 -59.47 98.61 3.29
N ARG A 3 -58.82 97.97 4.28
CA ARG A 3 -59.34 97.24 5.48
C ARG A 3 -59.55 95.72 5.30
N TYR A 4 -58.82 94.81 5.96
CA TYR A 4 -58.61 94.46 7.40
C TYR A 4 -59.73 93.64 8.06
N PHE A 5 -59.31 92.66 8.90
CA PHE A 5 -60.02 91.81 9.89
C PHE A 5 -60.76 90.57 9.35
N LEU A 6 -60.86 89.40 10.01
CA LEU A 6 -60.16 88.67 11.10
C LEU A 6 -61.01 87.39 11.37
N ARG A 7 -60.39 86.31 11.87
CA ARG A 7 -60.99 85.18 12.66
C ARG A 7 -61.88 84.18 11.93
N PHE A 8 -61.99 82.90 12.31
CA PHE A 8 -61.16 81.89 13.00
C PHE A 8 -62.02 80.60 12.92
N VAL A 9 -61.43 79.48 12.48
CA VAL A 9 -61.73 78.06 12.81
C VAL A 9 -63.17 77.53 12.67
N ALA A 10 -63.32 76.52 11.79
CA ALA A 10 -63.95 75.25 12.15
C ALA A 10 -63.40 74.11 11.26
N VAL A 11 -63.03 73.03 11.94
CA VAL A 11 -62.34 71.82 11.49
C VAL A 11 -63.29 70.91 10.69
N ALA A 12 -62.81 70.36 9.57
CA ALA A 12 -63.32 69.12 8.99
C ALA A 12 -62.20 68.44 8.19
N ILE A 13 -61.48 67.53 8.86
CA ILE A 13 -60.52 66.62 8.24
C ILE A 13 -61.33 65.46 7.65
N ALA A 14 -61.45 65.41 6.33
CA ALA A 14 -61.88 64.23 5.60
C ALA A 14 -60.65 63.40 5.24
N ALA A 15 -60.50 62.24 5.89
CA ALA A 15 -59.47 61.26 5.58
C ALA A 15 -59.84 60.53 4.29
N VAL A 16 -59.07 60.78 3.22
CA VAL A 16 -59.05 59.94 2.02
C VAL A 16 -57.98 58.88 2.25
N SER A 17 -58.42 57.64 2.45
CA SER A 17 -57.55 56.47 2.55
C SER A 17 -56.87 56.20 1.22
N LEU A 18 -55.57 56.50 1.14
CA LEU A 18 -54.70 55.92 0.11
C LEU A 18 -54.47 54.45 0.48
N THR A 19 -55.07 53.53 -0.28
CA THR A 19 -54.64 52.14 -0.33
C THR A 19 -53.30 52.06 -1.06
N ALA A 20 -52.20 52.25 -0.32
CA ALA A 20 -50.90 51.76 -0.75
C ALA A 20 -50.95 50.23 -0.65
N GLY A 21 -50.83 49.54 -1.79
CA GLY A 21 -50.53 48.12 -1.80
C GLY A 21 -49.19 47.93 -1.08
N GLY A 22 -49.24 47.35 0.12
CA GLY A 22 -48.05 46.87 0.78
C GLY A 22 -47.53 45.67 0.00
N GLU A 23 -46.43 45.86 -0.72
CA GLU A 23 -45.53 44.74 -0.96
C GLU A 23 -45.09 44.19 0.40
N PRO A 24 -45.08 42.85 0.62
CA PRO A 24 -44.58 42.31 1.86
C PRO A 24 -43.11 42.74 2.00
N ALA A 25 -42.84 43.61 2.97
CA ALA A 25 -41.50 43.93 3.38
C ALA A 25 -40.90 42.67 4.01
N PHE A 26 -40.05 41.96 3.26
CA PHE A 26 -39.23 40.88 3.80
C PHE A 26 -38.29 41.45 4.87
N SER A 27 -38.38 40.90 6.08
CA SER A 27 -37.50 41.28 7.18
C SER A 27 -36.07 40.80 6.91
N GLY A 28 -35.07 41.62 7.17
CA GLY A 28 -33.65 41.34 6.91
C GLY A 28 -33.00 40.25 7.78
N ASP A 29 -33.79 39.41 8.47
CA ASP A 29 -33.35 38.36 9.38
C ASP A 29 -33.50 36.93 8.81
N GLU A 30 -34.05 36.76 7.60
CA GLU A 30 -34.23 35.42 7.02
C GLU A 30 -32.90 34.85 6.48
N PRO A 31 -32.52 33.62 6.92
CA PRO A 31 -31.33 32.95 6.44
C PRO A 31 -31.27 32.84 4.91
N THR A 32 -30.06 32.96 4.36
CA THR A 32 -29.84 32.90 2.91
C THR A 32 -29.05 31.65 2.53
N ALA A 33 -29.53 30.90 1.56
CA ALA A 33 -28.83 29.73 1.05
C ALA A 33 -28.66 29.81 -0.47
N MET A 34 -27.45 29.54 -0.94
CA MET A 34 -27.19 29.34 -2.37
C MET A 34 -26.90 27.87 -2.65
N VAL A 35 -27.60 27.29 -3.61
CA VAL A 35 -27.19 26.00 -4.20
C VAL A 35 -26.27 26.30 -5.37
N VAL A 36 -25.09 25.70 -5.38
CA VAL A 36 -24.18 25.67 -6.53
C VAL A 36 -24.16 24.25 -7.07
N LEU A 37 -24.85 24.02 -8.19
CA LEU A 37 -25.03 22.70 -8.76
C LEU A 37 -24.18 22.53 -10.03
N ASP A 38 -23.27 21.56 -10.00
CA ASP A 38 -22.44 21.17 -11.13
C ASP A 38 -23.30 20.62 -12.28
N GLY A 39 -23.21 21.29 -13.43
CA GLY A 39 -23.83 20.90 -14.69
C GLY A 39 -22.79 20.52 -15.75
N SER A 40 -21.59 20.12 -15.34
CA SER A 40 -20.56 19.65 -16.26
C SER A 40 -20.83 18.22 -16.75
N GLY A 41 -20.35 17.88 -17.95
CA GLY A 41 -20.70 16.62 -18.61
C GLY A 41 -20.39 15.35 -17.80
N SER A 42 -19.46 15.40 -16.85
CA SER A 42 -19.09 14.29 -15.96
C SER A 42 -20.21 13.87 -15.00
N MET A 43 -21.15 14.76 -14.70
CA MET A 43 -22.34 14.47 -13.88
C MET A 43 -23.31 13.44 -14.52
N TRP A 44 -23.08 13.05 -15.78
CA TRP A 44 -23.75 11.90 -16.41
C TRP A 44 -23.16 10.54 -16.05
N ALA A 45 -22.00 10.50 -15.41
CA ALA A 45 -21.40 9.27 -14.93
C ALA A 45 -22.34 8.55 -13.95
N ARG A 46 -22.27 7.22 -13.94
CA ARG A 46 -23.14 6.37 -13.12
C ARG A 46 -22.51 6.10 -11.77
N LEU A 47 -23.33 6.05 -10.72
CA LEU A 47 -22.91 5.65 -9.38
C LEU A 47 -23.39 4.23 -9.05
N PRO A 48 -22.52 3.37 -8.47
CA PRO A 48 -22.96 2.13 -7.87
C PRO A 48 -23.77 2.40 -6.58
N PRO A 49 -24.52 1.41 -6.06
CA PRO A 49 -24.90 0.17 -6.72
C PRO A 49 -26.02 0.34 -7.75
N ASP A 50 -26.81 1.41 -7.67
CA ASP A 50 -28.05 1.58 -8.47
C ASP A 50 -27.79 1.86 -9.96
N ASN A 51 -26.54 2.14 -10.34
CA ASN A 51 -26.09 2.47 -11.69
C ASN A 51 -26.89 3.63 -12.35
N ARG A 52 -27.38 4.56 -11.51
CA ARG A 52 -28.07 5.78 -11.92
C ARG A 52 -27.08 6.91 -12.16
N ALA A 53 -27.40 7.86 -13.03
CA ALA A 53 -26.54 9.02 -13.25
C ALA A 53 -26.50 9.91 -12.00
N LYS A 54 -25.32 10.48 -11.68
CA LYS A 54 -25.14 11.38 -10.52
C LYS A 54 -26.20 12.50 -10.53
N ILE A 55 -26.38 13.16 -11.67
CA ILE A 55 -27.36 14.23 -11.82
C ILE A 55 -28.80 13.79 -11.55
N ASP A 56 -29.18 12.57 -11.93
CA ASP A 56 -30.55 12.10 -11.74
C ASP A 56 -30.87 11.88 -10.25
N ILE A 57 -29.90 11.38 -9.49
CA ILE A 57 -30.02 11.24 -8.03
C ILE A 57 -30.10 12.63 -7.37
N VAL A 58 -29.23 13.56 -7.78
CA VAL A 58 -29.22 14.93 -7.24
C VAL A 58 -30.55 15.64 -7.50
N ARG A 59 -31.07 15.58 -8.73
CA ARG A 59 -32.36 16.20 -9.08
C ARG A 59 -33.51 15.71 -8.23
N GLU A 60 -33.63 14.40 -8.07
CA GLU A 60 -34.70 13.77 -7.32
C GLU A 60 -34.60 14.11 -5.83
N LYS A 61 -33.43 13.87 -5.23
CA LYS A 61 -33.25 14.03 -3.79
C LYS A 61 -33.29 15.49 -3.36
N LEU A 62 -32.53 16.35 -4.05
CA LEU A 62 -32.48 17.77 -3.73
C LEU A 62 -33.84 18.43 -4.02
N GLY A 63 -34.48 18.12 -5.16
CA GLY A 63 -35.80 18.63 -5.48
C GLY A 63 -36.86 18.26 -4.44
N GLY A 64 -36.85 17.00 -3.97
CA GLY A 64 -37.77 16.53 -2.94
C GLY A 64 -37.58 17.22 -1.58
N LEU A 65 -36.33 17.46 -1.17
CA LEU A 65 -36.02 18.19 0.07
C LEU A 65 -36.44 19.65 -0.02
N LEU A 66 -36.11 20.31 -1.14
CA LEU A 66 -36.39 21.72 -1.35
C LEU A 66 -37.88 22.00 -1.59
N ALA A 67 -38.69 21.01 -1.97
CA ALA A 67 -40.14 21.17 -2.10
C ALA A 67 -40.83 21.45 -0.75
N GLN A 68 -40.20 21.09 0.38
CA GLN A 68 -40.74 21.39 1.70
C GLN A 68 -40.65 22.90 1.99
N PRO A 69 -41.73 23.52 2.49
CA PRO A 69 -41.73 24.94 2.80
C PRO A 69 -40.77 25.25 3.96
N ASN A 70 -39.91 26.25 3.78
CA ASN A 70 -39.08 26.84 4.84
C ASN A 70 -38.95 28.36 4.60
N SER A 71 -38.49 29.10 5.61
CA SER A 71 -38.29 30.55 5.58
C SER A 71 -36.91 30.98 5.06
N THR A 72 -36.16 30.09 4.41
CA THR A 72 -34.82 30.38 3.89
C THR A 72 -34.92 30.95 2.49
N ARG A 73 -34.25 32.10 2.27
CA ARG A 73 -34.09 32.73 0.96
C ARG A 73 -33.14 31.88 0.12
N LEU A 74 -33.64 31.30 -0.96
CA LEU A 74 -32.96 30.25 -1.70
C LEU A 74 -32.61 30.71 -3.12
N GLY A 75 -31.33 30.68 -3.46
CA GLY A 75 -30.86 30.92 -4.81
C GLY A 75 -30.18 29.70 -5.43
N LEU A 76 -29.98 29.77 -6.74
CA LEU A 76 -29.37 28.70 -7.54
C LEU A 76 -28.36 29.27 -8.52
N VAL A 77 -27.15 28.74 -8.47
CA VAL A 77 -26.11 28.89 -9.48
C VAL A 77 -25.81 27.53 -10.08
N SER A 78 -25.62 27.48 -11.40
CA SER A 78 -25.08 26.30 -12.06
C SER A 78 -24.05 26.70 -13.10
N PHE A 79 -23.19 25.75 -13.48
CA PHE A 79 -22.18 25.94 -14.50
C PHE A 79 -22.10 24.73 -15.43
N GLY A 80 -21.55 24.93 -16.61
CA GLY A 80 -21.34 23.88 -17.61
C GLY A 80 -22.62 23.29 -18.22
N HIS A 81 -23.82 23.76 -17.86
CA HIS A 81 -25.07 23.13 -18.28
C HIS A 81 -25.62 23.62 -19.63
N ARG A 82 -25.05 24.68 -20.25
CA ARG A 82 -25.59 25.28 -21.48
C ARG A 82 -24.69 25.04 -22.69
N ARG A 83 -23.37 25.21 -22.54
CA ARG A 83 -22.41 25.28 -23.66
C ARG A 83 -21.26 24.28 -23.49
N ARG A 84 -20.88 23.61 -24.58
CA ARG A 84 -19.72 22.72 -24.62
C ARG A 84 -18.43 23.54 -24.78
N GLY A 85 -17.40 23.22 -23.99
CA GLY A 85 -16.07 23.82 -24.11
C GLY A 85 -15.93 25.28 -23.68
N ASP A 86 -16.95 25.88 -23.04
CA ASP A 86 -16.93 27.28 -22.60
C ASP A 86 -16.72 27.36 -21.08
N CYS A 87 -15.51 27.73 -20.66
CA CYS A 87 -15.16 27.94 -19.25
C CYS A 87 -15.80 29.19 -18.63
N ASN A 88 -16.54 29.99 -19.41
CA ASN A 88 -17.34 31.10 -18.90
C ASN A 88 -18.81 30.73 -18.71
N ASP A 89 -19.19 29.46 -18.93
CA ASP A 89 -20.56 29.00 -18.76
C ASP A 89 -20.93 28.85 -17.27
N VAL A 90 -21.19 29.98 -16.62
CA VAL A 90 -21.75 30.12 -15.27
C VAL A 90 -23.03 30.93 -15.36
N GLU A 91 -24.05 30.53 -14.61
CA GLU A 91 -25.34 31.22 -14.57
C GLU A 91 -25.87 31.30 -13.15
N LEU A 92 -26.23 32.51 -12.73
CA LEU A 92 -27.14 32.71 -11.62
C LEU A 92 -28.57 32.48 -12.16
N ILE A 93 -29.08 31.28 -11.95
CA ILE A 93 -30.39 30.86 -12.46
C ILE A 93 -31.51 31.50 -11.64
N ALA A 94 -31.32 31.59 -10.33
CA ALA A 94 -32.24 32.24 -9.41
C ALA A 94 -31.47 32.98 -8.32
N ALA A 95 -31.80 34.25 -8.11
CA ALA A 95 -31.31 35.02 -6.97
C ALA A 95 -32.00 34.56 -5.67
N PRO A 96 -31.39 34.76 -4.48
CA PRO A 96 -31.97 34.34 -3.20
C PRO A 96 -33.43 34.72 -2.95
N ASP A 97 -33.84 35.90 -3.42
CA ASP A 97 -35.18 36.45 -3.22
C ASP A 97 -36.19 35.99 -4.28
N SER A 98 -35.78 35.08 -5.18
CA SER A 98 -36.66 34.55 -6.22
C SER A 98 -37.72 33.62 -5.61
N PRO A 99 -38.90 33.49 -6.24
CA PRO A 99 -39.86 32.47 -5.83
C PRO A 99 -39.20 31.09 -5.83
N ARG A 100 -39.48 30.28 -4.81
CA ARG A 100 -38.87 28.95 -4.63
C ARG A 100 -39.01 28.04 -5.86
N GLN A 101 -40.10 28.19 -6.61
CA GLN A 101 -40.32 27.45 -7.86
C GLN A 101 -39.28 27.79 -8.95
N ALA A 102 -38.75 29.02 -8.95
CA ALA A 102 -37.67 29.43 -9.84
C ALA A 102 -36.33 28.74 -9.54
N VAL A 103 -36.20 28.07 -8.39
CA VAL A 103 -35.07 27.18 -8.06
C VAL A 103 -35.40 25.72 -8.39
N LEU A 104 -36.60 25.25 -8.06
CA LEU A 104 -37.01 23.86 -8.25
C LEU A 104 -37.13 23.47 -9.74
N ASP A 105 -37.76 24.31 -10.55
CA ASP A 105 -37.98 24.03 -11.98
C ASP A 105 -36.66 23.84 -12.76
N PRO A 106 -35.63 24.70 -12.56
CA PRO A 106 -34.36 24.51 -13.24
C PRO A 106 -33.56 23.31 -12.74
N ILE A 107 -33.57 22.99 -11.44
CA ILE A 107 -32.91 21.78 -10.91
C ILE A 107 -33.46 20.55 -11.65
N ALA A 108 -34.78 20.40 -11.71
CA ALA A 108 -35.44 19.26 -12.36
C ALA A 108 -35.06 19.13 -13.85
N LYS A 109 -34.79 20.25 -14.53
CA LYS A 109 -34.47 20.27 -15.97
C LYS A 109 -32.97 20.21 -16.28
N LEU A 110 -32.09 20.38 -15.29
CA LEU A 110 -30.72 20.90 -15.48
C LEU A 110 -30.01 20.50 -16.78
N ASN A 111 -29.43 19.32 -16.97
CA ASN A 111 -28.82 18.82 -18.22
C ASN A 111 -27.33 19.17 -18.36
N PRO A 112 -26.46 18.31 -17.81
CA PRO A 112 -25.04 18.55 -17.86
C PRO A 112 -24.43 18.46 -19.27
N ARG A 113 -23.50 19.36 -19.63
CA ARG A 113 -22.98 19.46 -21.02
C ARG A 113 -21.50 19.80 -21.19
N GLY A 114 -20.97 20.72 -20.40
CA GLY A 114 -19.75 21.48 -20.64
C GLY A 114 -18.66 21.27 -19.57
N PRO A 115 -17.64 22.13 -19.52
CA PRO A 115 -16.59 22.08 -18.50
C PRO A 115 -17.09 22.60 -17.14
N GLY A 116 -16.27 22.47 -16.10
CA GLY A 116 -16.61 22.78 -14.70
C GLY A 116 -15.85 23.99 -14.13
N PRO A 117 -16.27 25.24 -14.43
CA PRO A 117 -15.67 26.45 -13.84
C PRO A 117 -16.20 26.72 -12.41
N LEU A 118 -15.90 25.80 -11.49
CA LEU A 118 -16.32 25.82 -10.09
C LEU A 118 -16.00 27.15 -9.39
N THR A 119 -14.79 27.66 -9.56
CA THR A 119 -14.35 28.88 -8.87
C THR A 119 -15.14 30.11 -9.30
N ALA A 120 -15.52 30.19 -10.57
CA ALA A 120 -16.35 31.27 -11.10
C ALA A 120 -17.79 31.16 -10.57
N ALA A 121 -18.33 29.93 -10.48
CA ALA A 121 -19.64 29.70 -9.87
C ALA A 121 -19.70 30.09 -8.40
N LEU A 122 -18.67 29.76 -7.61
CA LEU A 122 -18.57 30.19 -6.21
C LEU A 122 -18.50 31.72 -6.08
N LYS A 123 -17.76 32.41 -6.96
CA LYS A 123 -17.73 33.89 -6.99
C LYS A 123 -19.11 34.48 -7.27
N VAL A 124 -19.86 33.93 -8.24
CA VAL A 124 -21.22 34.37 -8.55
C VAL A 124 -22.17 34.14 -7.39
N ALA A 125 -22.10 32.97 -6.74
CA ALA A 125 -22.93 32.65 -5.58
C ALA A 125 -22.65 33.58 -4.39
N MET A 126 -21.37 33.81 -4.06
CA MET A 126 -20.98 34.74 -3.00
C MET A 126 -21.42 36.18 -3.29
N THR A 127 -21.33 36.61 -4.55
CA THR A 127 -21.81 37.94 -4.98
C THR A 127 -23.33 38.06 -4.83
N ALA A 128 -24.08 37.00 -5.18
CA ALA A 128 -25.53 36.97 -5.03
C ALA A 128 -26.01 36.96 -3.57
N ILE A 129 -25.23 36.36 -2.65
CA ILE A 129 -25.48 36.44 -1.20
C ILE A 129 -25.27 37.88 -0.70
N GLY A 130 -24.23 38.55 -1.20
CA GLY A 130 -23.85 39.89 -0.78
C GLY A 130 -23.56 39.96 0.73
N GLN A 131 -24.21 40.89 1.42
CA GLN A 131 -24.05 41.12 2.86
C GLN A 131 -25.06 40.34 3.73
N SER A 132 -25.91 39.51 3.13
CA SER A 132 -26.94 38.76 3.86
C SER A 132 -26.31 37.77 4.85
N ARG A 133 -26.74 37.77 6.11
CA ARG A 133 -26.31 36.81 7.15
C ARG A 133 -27.51 36.46 8.05
N PRO A 134 -27.62 35.20 8.55
CA PRO A 134 -26.74 34.07 8.27
C PRO A 134 -26.86 33.59 6.83
N ALA A 135 -25.74 33.16 6.23
CA ALA A 135 -25.74 32.66 4.85
C ALA A 135 -24.84 31.44 4.65
N GLN A 136 -25.26 30.51 3.81
CA GLN A 136 -24.49 29.31 3.47
C GLN A 136 -24.60 28.96 1.98
N ILE A 137 -23.63 28.17 1.51
CA ILE A 137 -23.62 27.61 0.16
C ILE A 137 -23.63 26.08 0.25
N LEU A 138 -24.51 25.44 -0.51
CA LEU A 138 -24.46 24.00 -0.78
C LEU A 138 -23.90 23.79 -2.19
N PHE A 139 -22.66 23.34 -2.27
CA PHE A 139 -22.04 22.91 -3.53
C PHE A 139 -22.19 21.41 -3.73
N ILE A 140 -22.60 20.99 -4.93
CA ILE A 140 -22.72 19.59 -5.34
C ILE A 140 -22.06 19.41 -6.70
N GLY A 141 -21.02 18.59 -6.78
CA GLY A 141 -20.32 18.32 -8.04
C GLY A 141 -19.30 17.19 -7.99
N ASP A 142 -18.65 16.93 -9.12
CA ASP A 142 -17.81 15.73 -9.31
C ASP A 142 -16.38 15.98 -9.76
N GLY A 143 -15.90 17.22 -9.63
CA GLY A 143 -14.50 17.57 -9.86
C GLY A 143 -14.14 18.95 -9.32
N ALA A 144 -12.83 19.18 -9.19
CA ALA A 144 -12.29 20.51 -8.98
C ALA A 144 -12.37 21.36 -10.25
N ASP A 145 -12.02 22.64 -10.15
CA ASP A 145 -12.04 23.55 -11.30
C ASP A 145 -11.12 23.03 -12.42
N ASN A 146 -11.70 22.71 -13.57
CA ASN A 146 -10.98 22.25 -14.76
C ASN A 146 -10.85 23.35 -15.83
N CYS A 147 -11.01 24.60 -15.42
CA CYS A 147 -10.93 25.82 -16.23
C CYS A 147 -9.73 26.71 -15.82
N GLN A 148 -8.65 26.07 -15.36
CA GLN A 148 -7.35 26.68 -15.05
C GLN A 148 -7.36 27.71 -13.90
N GLN A 149 -8.31 27.60 -12.96
CA GLN A 149 -8.30 28.39 -11.73
C GLN A 149 -7.84 27.55 -10.54
N ASP A 150 -7.06 28.16 -9.64
CA ASP A 150 -6.70 27.53 -8.37
C ASP A 150 -7.90 27.59 -7.41
N THR A 151 -8.49 26.43 -7.16
CA THR A 151 -9.70 26.28 -6.34
C THR A 151 -9.48 26.72 -4.90
N CYS A 152 -8.35 26.36 -4.28
CA CYS A 152 -8.07 26.65 -2.88
C CYS A 152 -7.69 28.10 -2.65
N ALA A 153 -6.92 28.69 -3.58
CA ALA A 153 -6.59 30.11 -3.53
C ALA A 153 -7.84 30.99 -3.67
N VAL A 154 -8.76 30.63 -4.57
CA VAL A 154 -10.03 31.33 -4.72
C VAL A 154 -10.91 31.17 -3.47
N ALA A 155 -11.06 29.96 -2.94
CA ALA A 155 -11.86 29.73 -1.73
C ALA A 155 -11.35 30.54 -0.53
N SER A 156 -10.03 30.55 -0.31
CA SER A 156 -9.40 31.35 0.75
C SER A 156 -9.65 32.86 0.61
N ASN A 157 -9.62 33.38 -0.63
CA ASN A 157 -9.92 34.78 -0.89
C ASN A 157 -11.40 35.12 -0.71
N LEU A 158 -12.30 34.21 -1.11
CA LEU A 158 -13.74 34.36 -0.91
C LEU A 158 -14.10 34.36 0.58
N ALA A 159 -13.52 33.47 1.38
CA ALA A 159 -13.73 33.42 2.83
C ALA A 159 -13.36 34.74 3.53
N LYS A 160 -12.27 35.39 3.09
CA LYS A 160 -11.85 36.71 3.59
C LYS A 160 -12.79 37.84 3.15
N THR A 161 -13.31 37.75 1.92
CA THR A 161 -14.17 38.80 1.32
C THR A 161 -15.59 38.72 1.85
N TYR A 162 -16.08 37.51 2.10
CA TYR A 162 -17.43 37.21 2.59
C TYR A 162 -17.32 36.42 3.90
N PRO A 163 -16.87 37.05 4.99
CA PRO A 163 -16.73 36.36 6.26
C PRO A 163 -18.11 35.86 6.71
N GLY A 164 -18.10 34.65 7.23
CA GLY A 164 -19.29 34.04 7.77
C GLY A 164 -20.26 33.44 6.74
N VAL A 165 -19.77 33.04 5.56
CA VAL A 165 -20.51 32.20 4.61
C VAL A 165 -19.81 30.85 4.49
N ALA A 166 -20.38 29.82 5.11
CA ALA A 166 -19.85 28.46 5.03
C ALA A 166 -20.24 27.80 3.70
N VAL A 167 -19.34 27.01 3.11
CA VAL A 167 -19.60 26.22 1.91
C VAL A 167 -19.61 24.74 2.27
N GLN A 168 -20.79 24.13 2.25
CA GLN A 168 -20.97 22.68 2.33
C GLN A 168 -20.67 22.07 0.95
N VAL A 169 -19.72 21.15 0.86
CA VAL A 169 -19.19 20.63 -0.40
C VAL A 169 -19.47 19.14 -0.49
N ILE A 170 -20.33 18.73 -1.42
CA ILE A 170 -20.55 17.32 -1.78
C ILE A 170 -19.73 17.00 -3.03
N GLY A 171 -18.66 16.22 -2.85
CA GLY A 171 -17.82 15.69 -3.93
C GLY A 171 -18.25 14.28 -4.32
N ILE A 172 -18.61 14.07 -5.59
CA ILE A 172 -19.21 12.82 -6.08
C ILE A 172 -18.25 12.04 -6.97
N GLY A 173 -17.61 11.01 -6.42
CA GLY A 173 -16.70 10.13 -7.15
C GLY A 173 -15.42 10.86 -7.58
N ILE A 174 -14.92 11.73 -6.70
CA ILE A 174 -13.71 12.53 -6.94
C ILE A 174 -12.48 11.60 -6.93
N PRO A 175 -11.60 11.67 -7.95
CA PRO A 175 -10.33 10.96 -7.92
C PRO A 175 -9.45 11.41 -6.74
N ASP A 176 -8.71 10.49 -6.12
CA ASP A 176 -7.90 10.76 -4.92
C ASP A 176 -7.00 12.00 -5.05
N LYS A 177 -6.40 12.20 -6.23
CA LYS A 177 -5.52 13.34 -6.55
C LYS A 177 -6.21 14.71 -6.56
N GLU A 178 -7.54 14.74 -6.70
CA GLU A 178 -8.35 15.97 -6.79
C GLU A 178 -9.12 16.26 -5.49
N ARG A 179 -9.30 15.27 -4.60
CA ARG A 179 -9.98 15.44 -3.31
C ARG A 179 -9.43 16.60 -2.47
N PRO A 180 -8.09 16.80 -2.33
CA PRO A 180 -7.57 17.92 -1.55
C PRO A 180 -7.99 19.30 -2.11
N ARG A 181 -8.20 19.40 -3.43
CA ARG A 181 -8.63 20.66 -4.09
C ARG A 181 -10.10 20.96 -3.86
N MET A 182 -10.89 19.95 -3.49
CA MET A 182 -12.30 20.10 -3.13
C MET A 182 -12.46 20.34 -1.63
N ALA A 183 -11.76 19.56 -0.81
CA ALA A 183 -11.82 19.65 0.65
C ALA A 183 -11.41 21.04 1.17
N CYS A 184 -10.42 21.68 0.54
CA CYS A 184 -9.94 23.00 0.94
C CYS A 184 -11.01 24.11 0.84
N ILE A 185 -12.06 23.94 0.02
CA ILE A 185 -13.14 24.93 -0.10
C ILE A 185 -13.95 24.97 1.20
N ALA A 186 -14.33 23.80 1.69
CA ALA A 186 -15.05 23.64 2.94
C ALA A 186 -14.17 24.10 4.11
N GLU A 187 -12.90 23.67 4.15
CA GLU A 187 -11.93 24.08 5.18
C GLU A 187 -11.73 25.59 5.24
N ALA A 188 -11.53 26.25 4.09
CA ALA A 188 -11.29 27.69 4.04
C ALA A 188 -12.50 28.52 4.46
N THR A 189 -13.72 27.98 4.31
CA THR A 189 -14.98 28.70 4.58
C THR A 189 -15.66 28.27 5.87
N GLY A 190 -15.14 27.25 6.56
CA GLY A 190 -15.74 26.68 7.77
C GLY A 190 -16.98 25.81 7.51
N GLY A 191 -17.08 25.21 6.31
CA GLY A 191 -18.12 24.23 5.97
C GLY A 191 -17.62 22.78 6.02
N HIS A 192 -18.49 21.83 5.66
CA HIS A 192 -18.22 20.39 5.65
C HIS A 192 -17.92 19.88 4.23
N TYR A 193 -16.98 18.95 4.13
CA TYR A 193 -16.69 18.22 2.90
C TYR A 193 -17.20 16.77 3.01
N TYR A 194 -18.02 16.37 2.04
CA TYR A 194 -18.57 15.03 1.91
C TYR A 194 -17.94 14.36 0.69
N ASP A 195 -17.14 13.33 0.89
CA ASP A 195 -16.53 12.53 -0.18
C ASP A 195 -17.37 11.28 -0.43
N ILE A 196 -18.04 11.23 -1.58
CA ILE A 196 -19.09 10.26 -1.86
C ILE A 196 -18.72 9.39 -3.04
N THR A 197 -18.76 8.07 -2.88
CA THR A 197 -18.42 7.11 -3.96
C THR A 197 -19.60 6.31 -4.49
N ASP A 198 -20.77 6.37 -3.85
CA ASP A 198 -21.95 5.58 -4.21
C ASP A 198 -23.27 6.36 -4.04
N SER A 199 -24.38 5.80 -4.56
CA SER A 199 -25.70 6.44 -4.57
C SER A 199 -26.34 6.55 -3.18
N ASN A 200 -26.04 5.63 -2.26
CA ASN A 200 -26.58 5.66 -0.89
C ASN A 200 -25.92 6.80 -0.10
N GLY A 201 -24.60 6.91 -0.16
CA GLY A 201 -23.84 8.01 0.40
C GLY A 201 -24.28 9.36 -0.16
N LEU A 202 -24.56 9.43 -1.47
CA LEU A 202 -25.03 10.68 -2.10
C LEU A 202 -26.40 11.11 -1.54
N ASN A 203 -27.32 10.17 -1.37
CA ASN A 203 -28.63 10.46 -0.81
C ASN A 203 -28.56 10.93 0.65
N ALA A 204 -27.68 10.34 1.46
CA ALA A 204 -27.45 10.73 2.84
C ALA A 204 -26.82 12.14 2.92
N ALA A 205 -25.74 12.37 2.18
CA ALA A 205 -25.01 13.63 2.16
C ALA A 205 -25.87 14.81 1.70
N ILE A 206 -26.71 14.64 0.67
CA ILE A 206 -27.64 15.69 0.24
C ILE A 206 -28.64 16.02 1.36
N GLY A 207 -29.12 15.01 2.10
CA GLY A 207 -30.00 15.23 3.24
C GLY A 207 -29.35 16.07 4.35
N GLU A 208 -28.16 15.67 4.77
CA GLU A 208 -27.41 16.32 5.84
C GLU A 208 -26.93 17.73 5.44
N ALA A 209 -26.32 17.87 4.26
CA ALA A 209 -25.79 19.15 3.82
C ALA A 209 -26.91 20.17 3.50
N ALA A 210 -28.06 19.72 2.97
CA ALA A 210 -29.22 20.60 2.80
C ALA A 210 -29.84 20.98 4.15
N GLN A 211 -29.80 20.09 5.15
CA GLN A 211 -30.23 20.44 6.50
C GLN A 211 -29.38 21.60 7.05
N LEU A 212 -28.06 21.48 6.97
CA LEU A 212 -27.12 22.50 7.45
C LEU A 212 -27.20 23.81 6.64
N ALA A 213 -27.18 23.72 5.32
CA ALA A 213 -27.06 24.89 4.45
C ALA A 213 -28.39 25.61 4.17
N ILE A 214 -29.53 24.91 4.23
CA ILE A 214 -30.80 25.41 3.68
C ILE A 214 -31.92 25.36 4.69
N LEU A 215 -32.00 24.33 5.53
CA LEU A 215 -33.11 24.16 6.48
C LEU A 215 -32.78 24.74 7.87
N SER A 216 -31.49 24.87 8.20
CA SER A 216 -31.01 25.51 9.43
C SER A 216 -29.79 26.43 9.18
N PRO A 217 -29.84 27.38 8.22
CA PRO A 217 -28.66 28.18 7.90
C PRO A 217 -28.44 29.20 9.03
N GLY A 218 -27.41 28.96 9.84
CA GLY A 218 -27.09 29.79 11.02
C GLY A 218 -26.53 29.01 12.21
N GLU A 219 -26.59 27.67 12.21
CA GLU A 219 -25.94 26.82 13.23
C GLU A 219 -24.42 26.67 13.05
N THR A 220 -23.83 27.34 12.05
CA THR A 220 -22.37 27.45 11.90
C THR A 220 -21.99 28.90 11.72
N LEU A 221 -21.56 29.53 12.82
CA LEU A 221 -20.45 30.50 12.97
C LEU A 221 -20.47 31.11 14.38
N SER A 222 -19.93 30.35 15.33
CA SER A 222 -19.15 30.92 16.43
C SER A 222 -17.95 30.02 16.67
N GLN A 223 -17.08 29.94 15.66
CA GLN A 223 -15.64 29.87 15.89
C GLN A 223 -15.00 31.09 15.23
N GLY A 224 -15.16 32.22 15.91
CA GLY A 224 -14.30 33.39 15.76
C GLY A 224 -13.93 33.81 17.18
N ALA A 225 -12.66 33.70 17.53
CA ALA A 225 -12.16 34.10 18.82
C ALA A 225 -12.58 35.54 19.17
N ASN A 226 -13.19 35.73 20.34
CA ASN A 226 -12.84 36.84 21.23
C ASN A 226 -12.86 36.32 22.69
N PRO A 227 -11.89 36.71 23.54
CA PRO A 227 -11.59 36.03 24.79
C PRO A 227 -12.46 36.54 25.93
N ALA A 228 -13.33 35.67 26.44
CA ALA A 228 -13.89 35.75 27.80
C ALA A 228 -14.47 34.38 28.18
N ASP A 229 -13.59 33.37 28.31
CA ASP A 229 -13.79 32.09 29.03
C ASP A 229 -13.60 30.77 28.23
N GLY A 230 -13.16 30.82 26.97
CA GLY A 230 -12.39 29.74 26.32
C GLY A 230 -12.98 28.31 26.25
N LYS A 231 -14.25 28.09 26.59
CA LYS A 231 -14.87 26.76 26.57
C LYS A 231 -15.85 26.63 25.39
N PRO A 232 -15.71 25.60 24.53
CA PRO A 232 -16.73 25.24 23.53
C PRO A 232 -18.08 25.01 24.21
N THR A 233 -19.14 25.60 23.67
CA THR A 233 -20.52 25.39 24.13
C THR A 233 -21.19 24.32 23.28
N ALA A 234 -21.74 23.27 23.91
CA ALA A 234 -22.51 22.24 23.22
C ALA A 234 -23.76 22.85 22.54
N PRO A 235 -24.17 22.35 21.36
CA PRO A 235 -25.38 22.82 20.69
C PRO A 235 -26.62 22.65 21.58
N PRO A 236 -27.62 23.56 21.49
CA PRO A 236 -28.85 23.45 22.28
C PRO A 236 -29.67 22.22 21.88
N PRO A 237 -30.49 21.66 22.80
CA PRO A 237 -31.35 20.53 22.46
C PRO A 237 -32.46 20.98 21.49
N PRO A 238 -32.76 20.19 20.44
CA PRO A 238 -33.84 20.51 19.50
C PRO A 238 -35.21 20.49 20.19
N ALA A 239 -36.21 21.08 19.54
CA ALA A 239 -37.56 21.19 20.09
C ALA A 239 -38.14 19.81 20.46
N GLY A 240 -38.52 19.62 21.73
CA GLY A 240 -39.08 18.37 22.26
C GLY A 240 -38.08 17.47 22.98
N ALA A 241 -36.78 17.76 22.92
CA ALA A 241 -35.74 17.09 23.70
C ALA A 241 -35.40 17.87 24.98
N SER A 242 -35.01 17.14 26.04
CA SER A 242 -34.49 17.72 27.29
C SER A 242 -32.98 17.60 27.40
N LEU A 243 -32.34 16.72 26.61
CA LEU A 243 -30.88 16.55 26.56
C LEU A 243 -30.37 16.57 25.13
N ARG A 244 -29.23 17.25 24.91
CA ARG A 244 -28.31 17.01 23.80
C ARG A 244 -26.90 16.81 24.35
N ALA A 245 -26.28 15.68 24.03
CA ALA A 245 -24.92 15.37 24.43
C ALA A 245 -24.04 15.26 23.19
N SER A 246 -22.92 15.99 23.21
CA SER A 246 -21.84 15.90 22.23
C SER A 246 -20.57 15.46 22.93
N ALA A 247 -19.52 15.11 22.19
CA ALA A 247 -18.24 14.72 22.79
C ALA A 247 -17.09 15.58 22.29
N ALA A 248 -16.02 15.65 23.08
CA ALA A 248 -14.77 16.30 22.68
C ALA A 248 -13.58 15.46 23.18
N LEU A 249 -12.41 15.64 22.57
CA LEU A 249 -11.18 14.98 23.02
C LEU A 249 -10.70 15.47 24.40
N ALA A 250 -11.05 16.68 24.79
CA ALA A 250 -10.75 17.28 26.09
C ALA A 250 -11.90 18.19 26.57
N ASP A 251 -11.93 18.53 27.86
CA ASP A 251 -12.96 19.34 28.54
C ASP A 251 -13.29 20.69 27.87
N ALA A 252 -12.37 21.23 27.06
CA ALA A 252 -12.54 22.47 26.30
C ALA A 252 -12.08 22.34 24.84
N GLY A 253 -12.11 21.12 24.29
CA GLY A 253 -11.67 20.83 22.92
C GLY A 253 -12.79 20.91 21.87
N PRO A 254 -12.44 20.97 20.57
CA PRO A 254 -13.43 20.93 19.51
C PRO A 254 -14.31 19.68 19.61
N LEU A 255 -15.58 19.82 19.20
CA LEU A 255 -16.52 18.71 19.21
C LEU A 255 -16.08 17.65 18.20
N LEU A 256 -16.19 16.39 18.61
CA LEU A 256 -15.99 15.24 17.76
C LEU A 256 -17.13 15.15 16.75
N THR A 257 -16.76 15.01 15.47
CA THR A 257 -17.70 14.84 14.35
C THR A 257 -17.74 13.40 13.84
N VAL A 258 -16.96 12.51 14.46
CA VAL A 258 -16.94 11.08 14.15
C VAL A 258 -18.15 10.38 14.80
N PRO A 259 -18.66 9.29 14.20
CA PRO A 259 -19.74 8.52 14.81
C PRO A 259 -19.28 7.89 16.13
N LEU A 260 -20.05 8.14 17.18
CA LEU A 260 -19.87 7.60 18.53
C LEU A 260 -21.05 6.69 18.85
N LYS A 261 -20.81 5.68 19.68
CA LYS A 261 -21.90 4.89 20.24
C LYS A 261 -22.29 5.48 21.58
N TRP A 262 -23.53 5.93 21.68
CA TRP A 262 -24.07 6.63 22.85
C TRP A 262 -25.02 5.74 23.62
N ARG A 263 -24.92 5.75 24.94
CA ARG A 263 -25.88 5.11 25.85
C ARG A 263 -26.20 6.04 27.00
N ILE A 264 -27.47 6.16 27.35
CA ILE A 264 -27.92 6.93 28.50
C ILE A 264 -28.53 5.95 29.48
N PHE A 265 -28.04 5.94 30.71
CA PHE A 265 -28.56 5.13 31.81
C PHE A 265 -29.26 6.05 32.80
N LYS A 266 -30.36 5.58 33.38
CA LYS A 266 -30.93 6.24 34.55
C LYS A 266 -30.09 5.86 35.77
N GLU A 267 -29.91 6.78 36.70
CA GLU A 267 -29.09 6.56 37.90
C GLU A 267 -29.50 5.26 38.63
N GLY A 268 -28.54 4.34 38.80
CA GLY A 268 -28.74 3.03 39.44
C GLY A 268 -29.21 1.90 38.51
N ASP A 269 -29.60 2.19 37.26
CA ASP A 269 -30.03 1.19 36.29
C ASP A 269 -28.85 0.66 35.45
N LYS A 270 -28.94 -0.60 35.01
CA LYS A 270 -27.94 -1.24 34.13
C LYS A 270 -28.35 -1.31 32.67
N THR A 271 -29.61 -1.00 32.37
CA THR A 271 -30.17 -1.01 31.02
C THR A 271 -30.27 0.42 30.52
N PRO A 272 -29.78 0.72 29.30
CA PRO A 272 -29.85 2.07 28.77
C PRO A 272 -31.31 2.44 28.51
N VAL A 273 -31.70 3.65 28.92
CA VAL A 273 -32.99 4.25 28.58
C VAL A 273 -33.00 4.78 27.15
N THR A 274 -31.83 5.06 26.58
CA THR A 274 -31.65 5.47 25.18
C THR A 274 -30.28 4.99 24.69
N GLU A 275 -30.23 4.45 23.48
CA GLU A 275 -29.00 4.08 22.79
C GLU A 275 -29.09 4.56 21.34
N ALA A 276 -28.02 5.14 20.81
CA ALA A 276 -27.95 5.64 19.45
C ALA A 276 -26.49 5.64 18.95
N GLU A 277 -26.32 5.71 17.63
CA GLU A 277 -25.02 5.95 16.99
C GLU A 277 -25.07 7.29 16.25
N GLY A 278 -24.06 8.13 16.46
CA GLY A 278 -24.00 9.49 15.92
C GLY A 278 -22.88 10.31 16.53
N HIS A 279 -22.56 11.47 15.95
CA HIS A 279 -21.57 12.39 16.54
C HIS A 279 -22.12 13.10 17.79
N ASP A 280 -23.44 13.14 17.94
CA ASP A 280 -24.16 13.56 19.12
C ASP A 280 -25.34 12.61 19.40
N ILE A 281 -25.95 12.77 20.58
CA ILE A 281 -27.21 12.11 20.94
C ILE A 281 -28.18 13.14 21.51
N THR A 282 -29.44 13.00 21.13
CA THR A 282 -30.54 13.79 21.66
C THR A 282 -31.56 12.87 22.32
N ALA A 283 -32.03 13.24 23.51
CA ALA A 283 -33.01 12.46 24.24
C ALA A 283 -34.07 13.33 24.93
N LYS A 284 -35.28 12.77 25.05
CA LYS A 284 -36.36 13.32 25.88
C LYS A 284 -36.43 12.51 27.18
N LEU A 285 -35.79 13.04 28.20
CA LEU A 285 -35.65 12.44 29.52
C LEU A 285 -36.52 13.20 30.54
N PRO A 286 -37.30 12.49 31.39
CA PRO A 286 -37.95 13.08 32.56
C PRO A 286 -36.95 13.62 33.59
N ALA A 287 -37.44 14.38 34.57
CA ALA A 287 -36.60 14.83 35.68
C ALA A 287 -35.99 13.64 36.44
N GLY A 288 -34.69 13.72 36.74
CA GLY A 288 -33.92 12.65 37.41
C GLY A 288 -32.42 12.70 37.14
N GLY A 289 -31.67 11.81 37.80
CA GLY A 289 -30.25 11.58 37.56
C GLY A 289 -30.02 10.57 36.43
N TYR A 290 -29.02 10.83 35.58
CA TYR A 290 -28.64 9.99 34.45
C TYR A 290 -27.12 9.95 34.29
N GLU A 291 -26.60 8.82 33.80
CA GLU A 291 -25.21 8.66 33.34
C GLU A 291 -25.22 8.61 31.80
N VAL A 292 -24.49 9.51 31.17
CA VAL A 292 -24.30 9.54 29.72
C VAL A 292 -22.96 8.91 29.39
N GLU A 293 -23.00 7.80 28.65
CA GLU A 293 -21.84 7.06 28.16
C GLU A 293 -21.66 7.31 26.65
N ALA A 294 -20.43 7.60 26.26
CA ALA A 294 -19.98 7.68 24.87
C ALA A 294 -18.82 6.71 24.64
N GLU A 295 -18.90 5.92 23.57
CA GLU A 295 -17.84 5.00 23.15
C GLU A 295 -17.26 5.43 21.79
N LEU A 296 -15.93 5.49 21.72
CA LEU A 296 -15.13 5.78 20.53
C LEU A 296 -14.08 4.69 20.35
N GLY A 297 -14.38 3.69 19.53
CA GLY A 297 -13.50 2.52 19.38
C GLY A 297 -13.35 1.76 20.70
N SER A 298 -12.15 1.78 21.29
CA SER A 298 -11.86 1.16 22.60
C SER A 298 -11.94 2.14 23.78
N LEU A 299 -12.19 3.43 23.51
CA LEU A 299 -12.32 4.46 24.54
C LEU A 299 -13.77 4.59 24.97
N THR A 300 -13.98 4.76 26.27
CA THR A 300 -15.30 5.02 26.85
C THR A 300 -15.20 6.23 27.77
N ALA A 301 -16.11 7.17 27.62
CA ALA A 301 -16.25 8.34 28.48
C ALA A 301 -17.64 8.35 29.10
N ARG A 302 -17.72 8.72 30.37
CA ARG A 302 -18.99 8.78 31.12
C ARG A 302 -19.11 10.11 31.83
N GLN A 303 -20.33 10.63 31.86
CA GLN A 303 -20.65 11.86 32.57
C GLN A 303 -22.02 11.78 33.22
N ASP A 304 -22.04 12.02 34.53
CA ASP A 304 -23.27 12.12 35.30
C ASP A 304 -23.94 13.48 35.08
N ILE A 305 -25.26 13.47 34.92
CA ILE A 305 -26.09 14.66 34.77
C ILE A 305 -27.35 14.55 35.62
N THR A 306 -27.94 15.70 35.95
CA THR A 306 -29.23 15.80 36.61
C THR A 306 -30.13 16.73 35.81
N ILE A 307 -31.26 16.21 35.35
CA ILE A 307 -32.26 16.98 34.60
C ILE A 307 -33.35 17.39 35.58
N ALA A 308 -33.59 18.69 35.76
CA ALA A 308 -34.74 19.19 36.51
C ALA A 308 -36.01 19.22 35.64
N ASP A 309 -37.17 19.38 36.25
CA ASP A 309 -38.45 19.34 35.53
C ASP A 309 -38.57 20.49 34.52
N GLY A 310 -38.76 20.15 33.24
CA GLY A 310 -38.83 21.11 32.14
C GLY A 310 -37.49 21.68 31.66
N ASP A 311 -36.37 21.33 32.31
CA ASP A 311 -35.04 21.84 31.93
C ASP A 311 -34.54 21.23 30.62
N LYS A 312 -33.79 22.06 29.88
CA LYS A 312 -33.05 21.66 28.68
C LYS A 312 -31.57 21.78 28.96
N GLN A 313 -30.84 20.69 28.78
CA GLN A 313 -29.42 20.62 29.08
C GLN A 313 -28.61 20.21 27.85
N SER A 314 -27.48 20.90 27.66
CA SER A 314 -26.47 20.56 26.66
C SER A 314 -25.17 20.23 27.38
N ILE A 315 -24.58 19.07 27.06
CA ILE A 315 -23.31 18.64 27.66
C ILE A 315 -22.28 18.29 26.59
N ILE A 316 -21.01 18.42 26.96
CA ILE A 316 -19.87 17.92 26.21
C ILE A 316 -19.20 16.85 27.08
N VAL A 317 -19.26 15.60 26.63
CA VAL A 317 -18.59 14.48 27.29
C VAL A 317 -17.10 14.48 26.88
N PRO A 318 -16.17 14.69 27.82
CA PRO A 318 -14.76 14.71 27.51
C PRO A 318 -14.19 13.29 27.49
N PHE A 319 -13.62 12.89 26.36
CA PHE A 319 -12.93 11.60 26.24
C PHE A 319 -11.58 11.57 26.96
N ASN A 320 -11.00 12.73 27.24
CA ASN A 320 -9.63 12.88 27.73
C ASN A 320 -8.67 12.02 26.88
N ALA A 321 -8.72 12.20 25.57
CA ALA A 321 -8.05 11.37 24.58
C ALA A 321 -7.25 12.22 23.59
N ALA A 322 -6.37 11.58 22.84
CA ALA A 322 -5.60 12.16 21.74
C ALA A 322 -5.96 11.49 20.42
N HIS A 323 -5.85 12.23 19.32
CA HIS A 323 -6.00 11.75 17.96
C HIS A 323 -4.63 11.70 17.29
N LEU A 324 -4.22 10.52 16.80
CA LEU A 324 -2.97 10.31 16.10
C LEU A 324 -3.26 9.90 14.65
N ARG A 325 -2.78 10.72 13.70
CA ARG A 325 -2.78 10.40 12.27
C ARG A 325 -1.34 10.27 11.80
N ALA A 326 -0.86 9.05 11.64
CA ALA A 326 0.51 8.83 11.18
C ALA A 326 0.53 8.11 9.84
N ARG A 327 1.42 8.54 8.94
CA ARG A 327 1.67 7.86 7.66
C ARG A 327 3.15 7.72 7.37
N VAL A 328 3.51 6.66 6.67
CA VAL A 328 4.89 6.33 6.28
C VAL A 328 5.02 6.41 4.78
N SER A 329 6.02 7.15 4.32
CA SER A 329 6.33 7.36 2.91
C SER A 329 7.77 6.97 2.61
N THR A 330 8.03 6.58 1.36
CA THR A 330 9.39 6.26 0.88
C THR A 330 10.26 7.50 0.77
N GLY A 331 9.67 8.65 0.41
CA GLY A 331 10.33 9.96 0.34
C GLY A 331 9.43 11.07 0.88
N LYS A 332 10.01 12.22 1.22
CA LYS A 332 9.28 13.35 1.82
C LYS A 332 8.08 13.77 0.96
N GLY A 333 6.89 13.79 1.57
CA GLY A 333 5.64 14.20 0.91
C GLY A 333 5.08 13.20 -0.11
N GLY A 334 5.68 12.00 -0.23
CA GLY A 334 5.18 10.94 -1.09
C GLY A 334 3.89 10.30 -0.57
N SER A 335 3.27 9.47 -1.41
CA SER A 335 2.14 8.63 -1.00
C SER A 335 2.54 7.64 0.10
N PRO A 336 1.60 7.20 0.95
CA PRO A 336 1.85 6.16 1.94
C PRO A 336 2.39 4.89 1.27
N SER A 337 3.39 4.27 1.89
CA SER A 337 3.96 3.00 1.44
C SER A 337 2.97 1.87 1.75
N GLN A 338 2.55 1.14 0.73
CA GLN A 338 1.62 0.01 0.88
C GLN A 338 2.28 -1.24 1.49
N THR A 339 3.60 -1.23 1.69
CA THR A 339 4.35 -2.33 2.29
C THR A 339 4.88 -2.00 3.68
N ALA A 340 4.73 -0.75 4.11
CA ALA A 340 5.22 -0.31 5.41
C ALA A 340 4.33 -0.84 6.55
N VAL A 341 4.99 -1.31 7.60
CA VAL A 341 4.36 -1.72 8.85
C VAL A 341 4.59 -0.63 9.89
N LEU A 342 3.50 -0.10 10.46
CA LEU A 342 3.53 0.73 11.65
C LEU A 342 3.12 -0.08 12.86
N THR A 343 3.97 -0.08 13.88
CA THR A 343 3.66 -0.62 15.20
C THR A 343 3.64 0.52 16.20
N LEU A 344 2.48 0.76 16.81
CA LEU A 344 2.35 1.67 17.94
C LEU A 344 2.32 0.85 19.22
N ALA A 345 3.22 1.13 20.15
CA ALA A 345 3.34 0.43 21.43
C ALA A 345 3.23 1.38 22.62
N LEU A 346 2.70 0.88 23.73
CA LEU A 346 2.70 1.53 25.04
C LEU A 346 3.62 0.73 25.97
N GLY A 347 4.82 1.25 26.22
CA GLY A 347 5.92 0.44 26.77
C GLY A 347 6.26 -0.71 25.81
N ASP A 348 6.30 -1.94 26.32
CA ASP A 348 6.59 -3.15 25.52
C ASP A 348 5.34 -3.77 24.86
N LYS A 349 4.14 -3.22 25.12
CA LYS A 349 2.88 -3.81 24.63
C LYS A 349 2.45 -3.16 23.31
N PRO A 350 2.26 -3.93 22.22
CA PRO A 350 1.71 -3.38 20.99
C PRO A 350 0.24 -3.01 21.21
N VAL A 351 -0.10 -1.77 20.88
CA VAL A 351 -1.46 -1.22 20.89
C VAL A 351 -2.12 -1.43 19.54
N THR A 352 -1.36 -1.18 18.46
CA THR A 352 -1.81 -1.45 17.10
C THR A 352 -0.64 -1.87 16.21
N ILE A 353 -0.96 -2.60 15.15
CA ILE A 353 -0.05 -2.93 14.05
C ILE A 353 -0.84 -2.72 12.76
N ALA A 354 -0.38 -1.81 11.90
CA ALA A 354 -0.95 -1.55 10.58
C ALA A 354 0.08 -1.88 9.51
N SER A 355 -0.36 -2.47 8.39
CA SER A 355 0.51 -2.93 7.30
C SER A 355 0.29 -2.18 5.98
N ASP A 356 -0.53 -1.14 5.99
CA ASP A 356 -0.85 -0.29 4.83
C ASP A 356 -0.12 1.07 4.89
N GLY A 357 0.86 1.21 5.79
CA GLY A 357 1.67 2.41 5.92
C GLY A 357 0.96 3.62 6.54
N GLN A 358 -0.21 3.45 7.16
CA GLN A 358 -0.92 4.54 7.83
C GLN A 358 -1.72 4.06 9.05
N ILE A 359 -1.95 4.98 10.00
CA ILE A 359 -2.84 4.78 11.14
C ILE A 359 -3.61 6.06 11.41
N ASP A 360 -4.88 5.91 11.79
CA ASP A 360 -5.77 6.97 12.24
C ASP A 360 -6.48 6.45 13.50
N LEU A 361 -6.06 6.92 14.68
CA LEU A 361 -6.44 6.32 15.97
C LEU A 361 -6.75 7.38 17.02
N TYR A 362 -7.76 7.09 17.83
CA TYR A 362 -8.01 7.77 19.10
C TYR A 362 -7.42 6.94 20.25
N LEU A 363 -6.63 7.59 21.10
CA LEU A 363 -5.80 6.94 22.11
C LEU A 363 -5.90 7.66 23.45
N ALA A 364 -5.70 6.92 24.54
CA ALA A 364 -5.56 7.53 25.85
C ALA A 364 -4.27 8.39 25.94
N PRO A 365 -4.21 9.43 26.78
CA PRO A 365 -3.02 10.24 26.97
C PRO A 365 -1.93 9.40 27.61
N ALA A 366 -0.82 9.23 26.90
CA ALA A 366 0.34 8.47 27.37
C ALA A 366 1.56 8.78 26.51
N THR A 367 2.69 8.15 26.86
CA THR A 367 3.87 8.11 26.03
C THR A 367 3.90 6.81 25.23
N TYR A 368 3.79 6.92 23.91
CA TYR A 368 3.81 5.80 22.99
C TYR A 368 5.14 5.72 22.24
N THR A 369 5.49 4.54 21.76
CA THR A 369 6.59 4.32 20.82
C THR A 369 5.98 3.94 19.48
N LEU A 370 6.19 4.77 18.47
CA LEU A 370 5.80 4.47 17.10
C LEU A 370 7.01 3.97 16.31
N THR A 371 6.93 2.74 15.84
CA THR A 371 7.95 2.13 15.00
C THR A 371 7.40 1.94 13.59
N ALA A 372 8.05 2.57 12.62
CA ALA A 372 7.77 2.40 11.19
C ALA A 372 8.85 1.52 10.58
N ALA A 373 8.45 0.49 9.82
CA ALA A 373 9.36 -0.40 9.12
C ALA A 373 8.89 -0.63 7.68
N ASP A 374 9.81 -0.55 6.72
CA ASP A 374 9.54 -0.88 5.32
C ASP A 374 10.75 -1.63 4.74
N GLY A 375 10.60 -2.94 4.56
CA GLY A 375 11.72 -3.83 4.27
C GLY A 375 12.80 -3.80 5.35
N ALA A 376 14.02 -3.40 4.97
CA ALA A 376 15.15 -3.27 5.89
C ALA A 376 15.18 -1.94 6.66
N ALA A 377 14.45 -0.92 6.17
CA ALA A 377 14.42 0.39 6.80
C ALA A 377 13.54 0.39 8.04
N ARG A 378 14.01 1.03 9.11
CA ARG A 378 13.29 1.18 10.36
C ARG A 378 13.50 2.58 10.93
N SER A 379 12.43 3.15 11.46
CA SER A 379 12.45 4.36 12.27
C SER A 379 11.63 4.11 13.52
N SER A 380 12.12 4.54 14.68
CA SER A 380 11.39 4.45 15.94
C SER A 380 11.43 5.81 16.62
N GLN A 381 10.28 6.29 17.07
CA GLN A 381 10.14 7.57 17.75
C GLN A 381 9.19 7.47 18.93
N THR A 382 9.53 8.19 19.98
CA THR A 382 8.68 8.33 21.17
C THR A 382 7.73 9.50 21.00
N LEU A 383 6.44 9.26 21.17
CA LEU A 383 5.35 10.21 21.04
C LEU A 383 4.69 10.41 22.40
N GLN A 384 4.84 11.60 22.97
CA GLN A 384 3.99 12.04 24.08
C GLN A 384 2.68 12.57 23.47
N LEU A 385 1.56 12.01 23.92
CA LEU A 385 0.21 12.41 23.55
C LEU A 385 -0.53 12.88 24.80
N ALA A 386 -1.00 14.12 24.80
CA ALA A 386 -1.83 14.71 25.85
C ALA A 386 -3.32 14.70 25.44
N ALA A 387 -4.21 14.86 26.42
CA ALA A 387 -5.64 14.98 26.15
C ALA A 387 -5.92 16.22 25.28
N GLY A 388 -6.70 16.05 24.22
CA GLY A 388 -7.01 17.08 23.24
C GLY A 388 -6.02 17.20 22.08
N ASP A 389 -4.90 16.48 22.09
CA ASP A 389 -3.95 16.50 20.98
C ASP A 389 -4.59 15.94 19.70
N ASP A 390 -4.44 16.64 18.58
CA ASP A 390 -4.62 16.12 17.22
C ASP A 390 -3.26 16.20 16.51
N LYS A 391 -2.60 15.05 16.36
CA LYS A 391 -1.21 14.96 15.96
C LYS A 391 -1.07 14.29 14.58
N PRO A 392 -0.96 15.06 13.50
CA PRO A 392 -0.54 14.55 12.21
C PRO A 392 0.97 14.26 12.22
N LEU A 393 1.38 13.12 11.67
CA LEU A 393 2.78 12.68 11.66
C LEU A 393 3.15 12.02 10.33
N ASP A 394 4.01 12.69 9.58
CA ASP A 394 4.57 12.19 8.32
C ASP A 394 5.97 11.64 8.54
N ILE A 395 6.12 10.33 8.40
CA ILE A 395 7.40 9.63 8.51
C ILE A 395 7.92 9.36 7.10
N SER A 396 9.13 9.81 6.82
CA SER A 396 9.85 9.41 5.61
C SER A 396 10.98 8.47 5.99
N LEU A 397 10.97 7.25 5.46
CA LEU A 397 12.02 6.27 5.70
C LEU A 397 13.21 6.40 4.75
N GLY A 398 13.13 7.30 3.75
CA GLY A 398 14.19 7.51 2.76
C GLY A 398 14.50 6.23 1.98
N THR A 399 13.49 5.44 1.63
CA THR A 399 13.68 4.13 0.98
C THR A 399 13.52 4.21 -0.52
N GLY A 400 14.28 3.42 -1.25
CA GLY A 400 14.07 3.13 -2.67
C GLY A 400 13.78 1.65 -2.90
N ARG A 401 13.21 1.35 -4.06
CA ARG A 401 12.91 -0.01 -4.52
C ARG A 401 14.01 -0.49 -5.46
N VAL A 402 14.45 -1.73 -5.28
CA VAL A 402 15.43 -2.39 -6.16
C VAL A 402 14.81 -3.66 -6.73
N ASP A 403 14.60 -3.68 -8.04
CA ASP A 403 14.12 -4.84 -8.78
C ASP A 403 15.30 -5.50 -9.52
N LEU A 404 15.61 -6.74 -9.17
CA LEU A 404 16.70 -7.52 -9.73
C LEU A 404 16.18 -8.67 -10.58
N SER A 405 16.82 -8.89 -11.72
CA SER A 405 16.70 -10.10 -12.52
C SER A 405 18.09 -10.59 -12.95
N ALA A 406 18.16 -11.80 -13.49
CA ALA A 406 19.42 -12.38 -13.95
C ALA A 406 19.23 -13.03 -15.32
N ALA A 407 20.23 -12.84 -16.18
CA ALA A 407 20.25 -13.39 -17.52
C ALA A 407 21.67 -13.83 -17.89
N ALA A 408 21.80 -14.76 -18.81
CA ALA A 408 23.06 -15.07 -19.47
C ALA A 408 23.47 -13.91 -20.40
N ALA A 409 24.73 -13.91 -20.86
CA ALA A 409 25.27 -12.87 -21.72
C ALA A 409 24.52 -12.73 -23.07
N ASP A 410 23.83 -13.77 -23.52
CA ASP A 410 22.97 -13.79 -24.72
C ASP A 410 21.52 -13.34 -24.45
N GLY A 411 21.20 -12.98 -23.20
CA GLY A 411 19.88 -12.53 -22.77
C GLY A 411 18.95 -13.65 -22.29
N ALA A 412 19.38 -14.92 -22.33
CA ALA A 412 18.56 -16.02 -21.82
C ALA A 412 18.34 -15.89 -20.31
N SER A 413 17.09 -15.98 -19.85
CA SER A 413 16.78 -15.90 -18.42
C SER A 413 17.35 -17.11 -17.67
N ILE A 414 18.02 -16.85 -16.55
CA ILE A 414 18.61 -17.90 -15.71
C ILE A 414 17.65 -18.17 -14.55
N GLN A 415 17.27 -19.44 -14.39
CA GLN A 415 16.47 -19.93 -13.26
C GLN A 415 17.37 -20.34 -12.09
N ASP A 416 16.77 -20.54 -10.91
CA ASP A 416 17.48 -20.95 -9.68
C ASP A 416 18.62 -19.99 -9.27
N VAL A 417 18.31 -18.70 -9.30
CA VAL A 417 19.23 -17.63 -8.90
C VAL A 417 18.93 -17.19 -7.47
N LEU A 418 19.96 -17.15 -6.63
CA LEU A 418 19.94 -16.47 -5.35
C LEU A 418 20.44 -15.04 -5.55
N PHE A 419 19.54 -14.08 -5.38
CA PHE A 419 19.88 -12.68 -5.25
C PHE A 419 20.25 -12.37 -3.81
N ALA A 420 21.34 -11.63 -3.62
CA ALA A 420 21.76 -11.12 -2.32
C ALA A 420 22.19 -9.66 -2.46
N VAL A 421 21.81 -8.85 -1.48
CA VAL A 421 22.16 -7.43 -1.37
C VAL A 421 23.05 -7.27 -0.14
N ALA A 422 24.21 -6.63 -0.32
CA ALA A 422 25.11 -6.29 0.76
C ALA A 422 25.32 -4.77 0.86
N ALA A 423 25.50 -4.28 2.07
CA ALA A 423 25.93 -2.92 2.38
C ALA A 423 27.36 -2.94 2.93
N ASP A 424 28.04 -1.79 2.88
CA ASP A 424 29.33 -1.63 3.55
C ASP A 424 29.15 -1.74 5.06
N ASP A 425 30.01 -2.53 5.71
CA ASP A 425 29.99 -2.77 7.15
C ASP A 425 31.44 -2.94 7.64
N PRO A 426 32.03 -1.88 8.24
CA PRO A 426 33.41 -1.92 8.75
C PRO A 426 33.65 -2.96 9.84
N GLU A 427 32.60 -3.42 10.53
CA GLU A 427 32.71 -4.41 11.61
C GLU A 427 32.66 -5.85 11.08
N SER A 428 32.24 -6.04 9.83
CA SER A 428 32.25 -7.34 9.18
C SER A 428 33.67 -7.74 8.74
N PRO A 429 34.09 -9.01 8.89
CA PRO A 429 35.40 -9.48 8.43
C PRO A 429 35.70 -9.16 6.95
N ASP A 430 34.66 -9.18 6.11
CA ASP A 430 34.77 -8.91 4.67
C ASP A 430 34.49 -7.43 4.31
N GLY A 431 34.34 -6.55 5.31
CA GLY A 431 33.97 -5.14 5.16
C GLY A 431 32.55 -4.91 4.64
N ARG A 432 31.74 -5.98 4.55
CA ARG A 432 30.39 -5.98 3.98
C ARG A 432 29.47 -6.89 4.77
N ARG A 433 28.20 -6.50 4.87
CA ARG A 433 27.14 -7.30 5.50
C ARG A 433 25.99 -7.50 4.54
N GLU A 434 25.53 -8.75 4.43
CA GLU A 434 24.29 -9.05 3.69
C GLU A 434 23.10 -8.46 4.44
N VAL A 435 22.30 -7.65 3.74
CA VAL A 435 21.12 -6.97 4.29
C VAL A 435 19.81 -7.53 3.76
N ALA A 436 19.82 -8.20 2.60
CA ALA A 436 18.65 -8.85 2.03
C ALA A 436 19.04 -9.98 1.08
N ARG A 437 18.13 -10.95 0.91
CA ARG A 437 18.26 -12.02 -0.10
C ARG A 437 16.92 -12.50 -0.61
N SER A 438 16.90 -13.05 -1.83
CA SER A 438 15.71 -13.64 -2.44
C SER A 438 16.09 -14.72 -3.46
N ARG A 439 15.24 -15.73 -3.61
CA ARG A 439 15.33 -16.75 -4.68
C ARG A 439 14.28 -16.54 -5.78
N SER A 440 13.52 -15.46 -5.73
CA SER A 440 12.59 -15.11 -6.81
C SER A 440 13.38 -14.79 -8.09
N PRO A 441 12.97 -15.28 -9.27
CA PRO A 441 13.61 -14.94 -10.55
C PRO A 441 13.61 -13.42 -10.82
N ASN A 442 12.55 -12.75 -10.36
CA ASN A 442 12.43 -11.29 -10.31
C ASN A 442 12.34 -10.88 -8.84
N ALA A 443 13.46 -10.54 -8.24
CA ALA A 443 13.54 -10.19 -6.82
C ALA A 443 13.32 -8.69 -6.62
N SER A 444 12.41 -8.32 -5.73
CA SER A 444 12.16 -6.92 -5.35
C SER A 444 12.59 -6.69 -3.91
N PHE A 445 13.32 -5.62 -3.65
CA PHE A 445 13.80 -5.23 -2.33
C PHE A 445 13.46 -3.77 -2.04
N THR A 446 13.11 -3.45 -0.80
CA THR A 446 13.01 -2.07 -0.31
C THR A 446 14.21 -1.80 0.59
N LEU A 447 15.02 -0.82 0.22
CA LEU A 447 16.29 -0.51 0.87
C LEU A 447 16.35 0.98 1.24
N PRO A 448 16.94 1.35 2.40
CA PRO A 448 17.30 2.73 2.69
C PRO A 448 18.15 3.36 1.58
N GLU A 449 18.14 4.68 1.47
CA GLU A 449 19.04 5.39 0.58
C GLU A 449 20.50 5.07 0.91
N GLY A 450 21.31 4.85 -0.12
CA GLY A 450 22.69 4.45 0.05
C GLY A 450 23.26 3.69 -1.13
N THR A 451 24.46 3.17 -0.91
CA THR A 451 25.18 2.38 -1.90
C THR A 451 25.19 0.92 -1.50
N TYR A 452 24.82 0.04 -2.42
CA TYR A 452 24.69 -1.40 -2.20
C TYR A 452 25.46 -2.20 -3.23
N TYR A 453 25.77 -3.43 -2.85
CA TYR A 453 26.35 -4.45 -3.72
C TYR A 453 25.31 -5.54 -3.93
N VAL A 454 24.73 -5.58 -5.11
CA VAL A 454 23.80 -6.62 -5.51
C VAL A 454 24.56 -7.76 -6.17
N SER A 455 24.14 -8.99 -5.91
CA SER A 455 24.73 -10.17 -6.51
C SER A 455 23.67 -11.16 -6.93
N ALA A 456 23.90 -11.81 -8.07
CA ALA A 456 23.13 -12.94 -8.56
C ALA A 456 24.04 -14.15 -8.56
N ARG A 457 23.64 -15.21 -7.86
CA ARG A 457 24.40 -16.45 -7.73
C ARG A 457 23.54 -17.61 -8.21
N SER A 458 24.03 -18.34 -9.19
CA SER A 458 23.44 -19.59 -9.67
C SER A 458 24.40 -20.76 -9.43
N ARG A 459 24.04 -21.96 -9.87
CA ARG A 459 24.97 -23.10 -9.91
C ARG A 459 26.14 -22.85 -10.87
N SER A 460 25.86 -22.18 -11.99
CA SER A 460 26.80 -21.98 -13.10
C SER A 460 27.76 -20.81 -12.88
N GLY A 461 27.40 -19.85 -12.02
CA GLY A 461 28.30 -18.75 -11.70
C GLY A 461 27.71 -17.70 -10.78
N ASP A 462 28.50 -16.66 -10.54
CA ASP A 462 28.11 -15.49 -9.78
C ASP A 462 28.52 -14.19 -10.47
N VAL A 463 27.71 -13.16 -10.27
CA VAL A 463 28.02 -11.79 -10.69
C VAL A 463 27.66 -10.84 -9.55
N ARG A 464 28.43 -9.76 -9.43
CA ARG A 464 28.20 -8.69 -8.43
C ARG A 464 28.26 -7.34 -9.12
N LYS A 465 27.39 -6.42 -8.71
CA LYS A 465 27.32 -5.05 -9.22
C LYS A 465 27.09 -4.09 -8.06
N ARG A 466 27.73 -2.91 -8.12
CA ARG A 466 27.49 -1.81 -7.19
C ARG A 466 26.36 -0.93 -7.74
N ILE A 467 25.39 -0.60 -6.90
CA ILE A 467 24.25 0.26 -7.24
C ILE A 467 24.09 1.36 -6.20
N ALA A 468 23.49 2.48 -6.59
CA ALA A 468 23.07 3.54 -5.69
C ALA A 468 21.54 3.60 -5.67
N VAL A 469 20.96 3.74 -4.48
CA VAL A 469 19.52 3.81 -4.25
C VAL A 469 19.21 5.14 -3.58
N GLY A 470 18.34 5.95 -4.18
CA GLY A 470 17.80 7.18 -3.58
C GLY A 470 16.40 6.99 -3.01
N ALA A 471 15.99 7.91 -2.13
CA ALA A 471 14.63 7.94 -1.58
C ALA A 471 13.55 8.06 -2.68
N GLY A 472 12.55 7.19 -2.66
CA GLY A 472 11.47 7.10 -3.65
C GLY A 472 11.90 6.58 -5.02
N GLN A 473 13.19 6.27 -5.24
CA GLN A 473 13.69 5.80 -6.52
C GLN A 473 13.39 4.31 -6.70
N THR A 474 13.03 3.91 -7.93
CA THR A 474 13.05 2.51 -8.36
C THR A 474 14.29 2.26 -9.22
N VAL A 475 15.12 1.32 -8.80
CA VAL A 475 16.32 0.87 -9.50
C VAL A 475 16.05 -0.52 -10.06
N THR A 476 16.00 -0.65 -11.38
CA THR A 476 15.82 -1.94 -12.05
C THR A 476 17.14 -2.37 -12.67
N GLU A 477 17.60 -3.57 -12.32
CA GLU A 477 18.90 -4.10 -12.74
C GLU A 477 18.80 -5.55 -13.21
N THR A 478 19.32 -5.81 -14.40
CA THR A 478 19.52 -7.16 -14.93
C THR A 478 20.98 -7.53 -14.79
N LEU A 479 21.26 -8.50 -13.92
CA LEU A 479 22.60 -9.00 -13.67
C LEU A 479 22.98 -10.04 -14.73
N ALA A 480 23.86 -9.64 -15.64
CA ALA A 480 24.37 -10.51 -16.70
C ALA A 480 25.44 -11.47 -16.15
N LEU A 481 25.11 -12.76 -16.09
CA LEU A 481 26.08 -13.80 -15.78
C LEU A 481 26.88 -14.11 -17.05
N VAL A 482 28.18 -13.86 -17.00
CA VAL A 482 29.11 -14.29 -18.05
C VAL A 482 29.31 -15.78 -17.87
N LEU A 483 28.73 -16.56 -18.79
CA LEU A 483 28.87 -18.01 -18.83
C LEU A 483 29.64 -18.41 -20.09
N VAL A 484 30.51 -19.39 -19.93
CA VAL A 484 31.38 -19.93 -20.96
C VAL A 484 31.04 -21.41 -21.14
N PRO A 485 30.71 -21.84 -22.37
CA PRO A 485 30.47 -23.25 -22.65
C PRO A 485 31.73 -24.07 -22.41
N LEU A 486 31.59 -25.12 -21.60
CA LEU A 486 32.62 -26.12 -21.34
C LEU A 486 32.15 -27.47 -21.86
N LYS A 487 32.97 -28.10 -22.71
CA LYS A 487 32.84 -29.53 -23.04
C LYS A 487 33.94 -30.33 -22.36
N VAL A 488 33.55 -31.39 -21.69
CA VAL A 488 34.43 -32.33 -21.01
C VAL A 488 34.24 -33.69 -21.66
N SER A 489 35.36 -34.34 -21.99
CA SER A 489 35.38 -35.74 -22.42
C SER A 489 36.43 -36.50 -21.62
N ALA A 490 36.30 -37.82 -21.60
CA ALA A 490 37.28 -38.70 -20.96
C ALA A 490 37.92 -39.65 -21.96
N LEU A 491 39.20 -39.93 -21.73
CA LEU A 491 39.90 -41.08 -22.28
C LEU A 491 40.00 -42.14 -21.19
N VAL A 492 39.76 -43.40 -21.54
CA VAL A 492 39.93 -44.56 -20.66
C VAL A 492 40.93 -45.48 -21.34
N ALA A 493 42.07 -45.71 -20.68
CA ALA A 493 43.17 -46.48 -21.27
C ALA A 493 43.59 -45.95 -22.66
N GLY A 494 43.61 -44.62 -22.84
CA GLY A 494 43.99 -43.97 -24.10
C GLY A 494 42.93 -43.96 -25.21
N ALA A 495 41.77 -44.60 -25.01
CA ALA A 495 40.66 -44.59 -25.96
C ALA A 495 39.50 -43.69 -25.48
N PRO A 496 38.68 -43.10 -26.37
CA PRO A 496 37.49 -42.35 -25.98
C PRO A 496 36.55 -43.17 -25.11
N ALA A 497 36.07 -42.55 -24.03
CA ALA A 497 35.12 -43.17 -23.12
C ALA A 497 33.84 -43.63 -23.84
N LYS A 498 33.32 -44.78 -23.42
CA LYS A 498 32.08 -45.38 -23.92
C LYS A 498 30.95 -45.20 -22.91
N ALA A 499 29.71 -45.19 -23.39
CA ALA A 499 28.54 -44.94 -22.54
C ALA A 499 28.33 -46.02 -21.46
N ASP A 500 28.69 -47.26 -21.73
CA ASP A 500 28.60 -48.40 -20.81
C ASP A 500 29.62 -48.33 -19.65
N GLN A 501 30.65 -47.50 -19.76
CA GLN A 501 31.66 -47.31 -18.72
C GLN A 501 31.19 -46.42 -17.54
N ASN A 502 30.02 -45.78 -17.67
CA ASN A 502 29.38 -44.97 -16.62
C ASN A 502 30.35 -44.03 -15.89
N ILE A 503 30.99 -43.13 -16.64
CA ILE A 503 31.93 -42.17 -16.04
C ILE A 503 31.16 -41.12 -15.24
N PHE A 504 31.54 -40.95 -13.98
CA PHE A 504 31.07 -39.89 -13.10
C PHE A 504 32.04 -38.71 -13.14
N TYR A 505 31.53 -37.55 -13.53
CA TYR A 505 32.25 -36.29 -13.45
C TYR A 505 31.86 -35.53 -12.19
N ARG A 506 32.85 -35.01 -11.47
CA ARG A 506 32.69 -34.00 -10.42
C ARG A 506 33.46 -32.75 -10.83
N VAL A 507 32.77 -31.63 -10.94
CA VAL A 507 33.39 -30.33 -11.25
C VAL A 507 33.36 -29.47 -10.00
N ASP A 508 34.52 -29.05 -9.52
CA ASP A 508 34.70 -28.19 -8.36
C ASP A 508 35.33 -26.86 -8.79
N ARG A 509 34.82 -25.73 -8.30
CA ARG A 509 35.56 -24.46 -8.36
C ARG A 509 36.65 -24.49 -7.30
N ILE A 510 37.83 -23.99 -7.63
CA ILE A 510 38.98 -23.95 -6.71
C ILE A 510 39.45 -22.53 -6.40
N ASP A 511 38.88 -21.51 -7.04
CA ASP A 511 39.03 -20.12 -6.67
C ASP A 511 37.74 -19.55 -6.04
N GLY A 512 37.80 -19.23 -4.75
CA GLY A 512 36.69 -18.67 -3.97
C GLY A 512 36.05 -19.66 -3.00
N ASP A 513 34.92 -19.25 -2.39
CA ASP A 513 34.34 -19.91 -1.21
C ASP A 513 33.55 -21.20 -1.49
N ARG A 514 33.43 -21.63 -2.76
CA ARG A 514 32.66 -22.82 -3.14
C ARG A 514 33.54 -23.96 -3.63
N THR A 515 33.29 -25.14 -3.07
CA THR A 515 33.65 -26.45 -3.65
C THR A 515 32.39 -27.11 -4.22
N GLY A 516 32.46 -27.65 -5.45
CA GLY A 516 31.36 -28.40 -6.07
C GLY A 516 30.33 -27.57 -6.87
N ILE A 517 30.26 -27.87 -8.17
CA ILE A 517 29.36 -27.26 -9.16
C ILE A 517 28.36 -28.27 -9.70
N THR A 518 28.84 -29.41 -10.21
CA THR A 518 27.97 -30.39 -10.85
C THR A 518 28.49 -31.80 -10.68
N ARG A 519 27.55 -32.76 -10.71
CA ARG A 519 27.82 -34.18 -10.88
C ARG A 519 27.04 -34.65 -12.10
N ALA A 520 27.70 -35.35 -13.00
CA ALA A 520 27.07 -35.88 -14.22
C ALA A 520 27.61 -37.27 -14.52
N MET A 521 26.83 -38.05 -15.28
CA MET A 521 27.21 -39.38 -15.73
C MET A 521 27.09 -39.46 -17.24
N GLY A 522 28.11 -40.00 -17.90
CA GLY A 522 28.12 -40.19 -19.36
C GLY A 522 29.53 -40.16 -19.94
N PRO A 523 29.69 -40.43 -21.25
CA PRO A 523 30.99 -40.37 -21.91
C PRO A 523 31.50 -38.93 -22.03
N ASP A 524 30.59 -37.97 -22.22
CA ASP A 524 30.86 -36.54 -22.32
C ASP A 524 29.99 -35.75 -21.33
N LEU A 525 30.45 -34.57 -20.96
CA LEU A 525 29.74 -33.61 -20.12
C LEU A 525 29.81 -32.21 -20.76
N ALA A 526 28.65 -31.60 -20.98
CA ALA A 526 28.54 -30.19 -21.39
C ALA A 526 27.89 -29.36 -20.29
N LEU A 527 28.48 -28.21 -19.96
CA LEU A 527 27.94 -27.26 -18.99
C LEU A 527 28.44 -25.85 -19.29
N ASP A 528 27.68 -24.85 -18.85
CA ASP A 528 28.09 -23.46 -18.92
C ASP A 528 28.62 -23.01 -17.55
N LEU A 529 29.84 -22.47 -17.51
CA LEU A 529 30.52 -22.05 -16.30
C LEU A 529 30.93 -20.58 -16.37
N SER A 530 30.92 -19.90 -15.22
CA SER A 530 31.59 -18.60 -15.10
C SER A 530 33.11 -18.70 -15.31
N PRO A 531 33.79 -17.59 -15.66
CA PRO A 531 35.24 -17.55 -15.68
C PRO A 531 35.85 -17.82 -14.29
N GLY A 532 36.92 -18.59 -14.25
CA GLY A 532 37.59 -18.99 -13.00
C GLY A 532 38.44 -20.26 -13.14
N ARG A 533 38.99 -20.71 -12.02
CA ARG A 533 39.79 -21.94 -11.91
C ARG A 533 38.95 -23.08 -11.36
N TYR A 534 39.06 -24.22 -12.01
CA TYR A 534 38.24 -25.38 -11.74
C TYR A 534 39.08 -26.66 -11.69
N ARG A 535 38.58 -27.63 -10.93
CA ARG A 535 39.09 -28.99 -10.85
C ARG A 535 38.00 -29.95 -11.30
N ILE A 536 38.30 -30.78 -12.28
CA ILE A 536 37.42 -31.87 -12.74
C ILE A 536 38.02 -33.18 -12.28
N THR A 537 37.22 -33.99 -11.60
CA THR A 537 37.51 -35.38 -11.32
C THR A 537 36.58 -36.25 -12.15
N ALA A 538 37.13 -37.13 -12.98
CA ALA A 538 36.40 -38.18 -13.68
C ALA A 538 36.70 -39.52 -13.02
N SER A 539 35.67 -40.28 -12.66
CA SER A 539 35.80 -41.59 -12.01
C SER A 539 34.91 -42.62 -12.69
N LEU A 540 35.41 -43.84 -12.85
CA LEU A 540 34.62 -44.95 -13.41
C LEU A 540 33.66 -45.51 -12.35
N ALA A 541 32.41 -45.82 -12.70
CA ALA A 541 31.45 -46.41 -11.76
C ALA A 541 31.87 -47.80 -11.26
N VAL A 542 32.48 -48.58 -12.15
CA VAL A 542 32.80 -50.01 -11.97
C VAL A 542 34.17 -50.27 -11.36
N SER A 543 34.96 -49.22 -11.07
CA SER A 543 36.30 -49.34 -10.49
C SER A 543 36.63 -48.13 -9.62
N HIS A 544 37.62 -48.24 -8.74
CA HIS A 544 38.10 -47.10 -7.93
C HIS A 544 39.05 -46.16 -8.71
N ILE A 545 39.09 -46.27 -10.04
CA ILE A 545 39.99 -45.48 -10.89
C ILE A 545 39.37 -44.10 -11.13
N SER A 546 40.18 -43.06 -10.88
CA SER A 546 39.81 -41.69 -11.18
C SER A 546 41.01 -40.90 -11.68
N ALA A 547 40.73 -39.86 -12.46
CA ALA A 547 41.71 -38.87 -12.87
C ALA A 547 41.19 -37.49 -12.54
N THR A 548 42.10 -36.59 -12.16
CA THR A 548 41.79 -35.22 -11.80
C THR A 548 42.62 -34.26 -12.64
N LYS A 549 41.99 -33.20 -13.13
CA LYS A 549 42.65 -32.14 -13.89
C LYS A 549 42.15 -30.78 -13.45
N GLU A 550 43.08 -29.85 -13.29
CA GLU A 550 42.77 -28.44 -13.07
C GLU A 550 42.83 -27.68 -14.39
N PHE A 551 41.95 -26.69 -14.55
CA PHE A 551 41.87 -25.88 -15.76
C PHE A 551 41.29 -24.50 -15.45
N GLU A 552 41.57 -23.55 -16.34
CA GLU A 552 41.07 -22.18 -16.25
C GLU A 552 40.04 -21.92 -17.36
N VAL A 553 38.89 -21.38 -16.97
CA VAL A 553 37.84 -20.91 -17.88
C VAL A 553 38.02 -19.42 -18.07
N VAL A 554 38.25 -18.99 -19.31
CA VAL A 554 38.43 -17.60 -19.68
C VAL A 554 37.19 -17.08 -20.39
N ALA A 555 36.75 -15.87 -20.04
CA ALA A 555 35.58 -15.25 -20.65
C ALA A 555 35.68 -15.17 -22.19
N GLY A 556 34.56 -15.42 -22.87
CA GLY A 556 34.41 -15.24 -24.32
C GLY A 556 35.04 -16.32 -25.20
N LYS A 557 35.69 -17.36 -24.63
CA LYS A 557 36.25 -18.48 -25.39
C LYS A 557 35.71 -19.81 -24.86
N PRO A 558 35.02 -20.64 -25.68
CA PRO A 558 34.60 -21.96 -25.26
C PRO A 558 35.78 -22.78 -24.73
N ALA A 559 35.58 -23.46 -23.61
CA ALA A 559 36.60 -24.29 -22.98
C ALA A 559 36.36 -25.76 -23.34
N ASN A 560 37.45 -26.51 -23.54
CA ASN A 560 37.41 -27.96 -23.73
C ASN A 560 38.39 -28.63 -22.77
N ALA A 561 37.95 -29.67 -22.08
CA ALA A 561 38.78 -30.44 -21.16
C ALA A 561 38.71 -31.93 -21.52
N VAL A 562 39.86 -32.52 -21.82
CA VAL A 562 40.01 -33.98 -21.92
C VAL A 562 40.66 -34.48 -20.64
N ILE A 563 39.99 -35.43 -19.98
CA ILE A 563 40.45 -36.10 -18.75
C ILE A 563 40.94 -37.50 -19.11
N ASP A 564 42.23 -37.75 -18.93
CA ASP A 564 42.82 -39.05 -19.21
C ASP A 564 42.80 -39.94 -17.96
N ILE A 565 41.90 -40.93 -17.96
CA ILE A 565 41.82 -41.96 -16.94
C ILE A 565 42.80 -43.06 -17.31
N ALA A 566 44.00 -42.93 -16.76
CA ALA A 566 45.06 -43.92 -16.89
C ALA A 566 44.57 -45.27 -16.33
N ALA A 567 44.47 -46.26 -17.21
CA ALA A 567 44.09 -47.62 -16.86
C ALA A 567 44.72 -48.60 -17.86
N GLY A 568 44.92 -49.85 -17.44
CA GLY A 568 45.28 -50.97 -18.30
C GLY A 568 44.23 -52.08 -18.21
N GLU A 569 44.03 -52.78 -19.32
CA GLU A 569 43.10 -53.89 -19.40
C GLU A 569 43.82 -55.21 -19.12
N VAL A 570 43.27 -56.01 -18.21
CA VAL A 570 43.85 -57.31 -17.82
C VAL A 570 42.81 -58.39 -18.05
N ASN A 571 43.12 -59.30 -18.95
CA ASN A 571 42.29 -60.44 -19.29
C ASN A 571 42.80 -61.68 -18.53
N PHE A 572 41.99 -62.20 -17.63
CA PHE A 572 42.27 -63.39 -16.85
C PHE A 572 41.63 -64.61 -17.49
N SER A 573 42.42 -65.68 -17.66
CA SER A 573 41.93 -66.95 -18.15
C SER A 573 42.75 -68.11 -17.58
N PRO A 574 42.20 -69.33 -17.50
CA PRO A 574 43.00 -70.52 -17.20
C PRO A 574 43.99 -70.84 -18.34
N PRO A 575 45.08 -71.58 -18.07
CA PRO A 575 46.06 -72.00 -19.07
C PRO A 575 45.46 -72.92 -20.15
N ALA A 576 45.99 -72.85 -21.36
CA ALA A 576 45.56 -73.70 -22.47
C ALA A 576 45.86 -75.19 -22.19
N GLY A 577 44.82 -76.00 -21.98
CA GLY A 577 44.93 -77.44 -21.69
C GLY A 577 44.11 -77.88 -20.47
N GLU A 578 43.79 -76.97 -19.55
CA GLU A 578 42.83 -77.18 -18.46
C GLU A 578 41.38 -76.96 -18.95
N SER A 579 41.06 -77.53 -20.12
CA SER A 579 39.70 -77.54 -20.64
C SER A 579 38.78 -78.17 -19.60
N ALA A 580 37.82 -77.37 -19.12
CA ALA A 580 36.69 -77.78 -18.30
C ALA A 580 36.90 -77.84 -16.76
N ILE A 581 37.43 -76.78 -16.15
CA ILE A 581 36.82 -76.37 -14.87
C ILE A 581 35.42 -75.84 -15.18
N VAL A 582 34.45 -76.75 -15.27
CA VAL A 582 33.01 -76.42 -15.33
C VAL A 582 32.63 -75.92 -13.94
N GLY A 583 32.80 -74.62 -13.71
CA GLY A 583 32.47 -73.97 -12.45
C GLY A 583 32.94 -72.52 -12.43
N ASP A 584 32.29 -71.69 -11.62
CA ASP A 584 32.63 -70.28 -11.45
C ASP A 584 34.01 -70.17 -10.80
N ILE A 585 35.02 -69.74 -11.57
CA ILE A 585 36.32 -69.34 -11.02
C ILE A 585 36.11 -67.99 -10.33
N PHE A 586 36.47 -67.90 -9.06
CA PHE A 586 36.49 -66.64 -8.34
C PHE A 586 37.85 -65.96 -8.54
N TRP A 587 37.83 -64.80 -9.15
CA TRP A 587 39.00 -63.94 -9.36
C TRP A 587 38.99 -62.82 -8.33
N GLU A 588 40.11 -62.62 -7.67
CA GLU A 588 40.34 -61.49 -6.77
C GLU A 588 41.67 -60.84 -7.14
N VAL A 589 41.65 -59.54 -7.43
CA VAL A 589 42.85 -58.75 -7.63
C VAL A 589 43.05 -57.87 -6.42
N SER A 590 44.26 -57.91 -5.86
CA SER A 590 44.71 -57.06 -4.78
C SER A 590 45.84 -56.14 -5.22
N ASP A 591 45.85 -54.92 -4.68
CA ASP A 591 46.94 -53.95 -4.90
C ASP A 591 48.22 -54.35 -4.15
N ALA A 592 49.27 -53.53 -4.29
CA ALA A 592 50.56 -53.73 -3.63
C ALA A 592 50.49 -53.73 -2.08
N SER A 593 49.42 -53.19 -1.49
CA SER A 593 49.19 -53.23 -0.03
C SER A 593 48.48 -54.51 0.43
N GLY A 594 48.06 -55.37 -0.51
CA GLY A 594 47.29 -56.58 -0.25
C GLY A 594 45.79 -56.33 -0.11
N MET A 595 45.31 -55.10 -0.33
CA MET A 595 43.87 -54.81 -0.31
C MET A 595 43.20 -55.26 -1.61
N PRO A 596 42.08 -56.00 -1.54
CA PRO A 596 41.35 -56.42 -2.73
C PRO A 596 40.69 -55.23 -3.42
N THR A 597 41.07 -54.96 -4.67
CA THR A 597 40.59 -53.82 -5.47
C THR A 597 39.57 -54.19 -6.54
N TRP A 598 39.50 -55.47 -6.92
CA TRP A 598 38.56 -55.96 -7.92
C TRP A 598 38.26 -57.44 -7.74
N ARG A 599 37.02 -57.86 -8.04
CA ARG A 599 36.58 -59.25 -7.96
C ARG A 599 35.63 -59.57 -9.11
N ALA A 600 35.69 -60.80 -9.61
CA ALA A 600 34.73 -61.31 -10.57
C ALA A 600 34.60 -62.83 -10.45
N THR A 601 33.50 -63.35 -11.01
CA THR A 601 33.28 -64.78 -11.16
C THR A 601 33.08 -65.12 -12.62
N GLY A 602 33.72 -66.19 -13.09
CA GLY A 602 33.55 -66.69 -14.45
C GLY A 602 34.81 -67.36 -14.99
N THR A 603 34.68 -68.15 -16.05
CA THR A 603 35.82 -68.86 -16.65
C THR A 603 36.87 -67.91 -17.22
N GLN A 604 36.44 -66.74 -17.70
CA GLN A 604 37.29 -65.64 -18.09
C GLN A 604 36.75 -64.38 -17.43
N ALA A 605 37.64 -63.46 -17.11
CA ALA A 605 37.23 -62.18 -16.55
C ALA A 605 38.18 -61.07 -17.00
N THR A 606 37.62 -59.91 -17.30
CA THR A 606 38.39 -58.74 -17.74
C THR A 606 38.30 -57.68 -16.66
N ALA A 607 39.45 -57.26 -16.14
CA ALA A 607 39.55 -56.15 -15.21
C ALA A 607 40.17 -54.93 -15.90
N LEU A 608 39.65 -53.76 -15.56
CA LEU A 608 40.28 -52.49 -15.87
C LEU A 608 40.90 -51.97 -14.56
N LEU A 609 42.22 -51.81 -14.56
CA LEU A 609 43.01 -51.50 -13.35
C LEU A 609 43.84 -50.24 -13.56
N ALA A 610 44.07 -49.48 -12.48
CA ALA A 610 44.99 -48.34 -12.53
C ALA A 610 46.44 -48.83 -12.75
N PRO A 611 47.36 -47.98 -13.25
CA PRO A 611 48.76 -48.35 -13.34
C PRO A 611 49.36 -48.66 -11.97
N GLY A 612 50.08 -49.77 -11.86
CA GLY A 612 50.66 -50.22 -10.60
C GLY A 612 50.99 -51.71 -10.56
N HIS A 613 51.44 -52.18 -9.39
CA HIS A 613 51.71 -53.60 -9.15
C HIS A 613 50.53 -54.26 -8.44
N TYR A 614 50.14 -55.42 -8.95
CA TYR A 614 48.97 -56.16 -8.48
C TYR A 614 49.30 -57.63 -8.29
N THR A 615 48.46 -58.29 -7.50
CA THR A 615 48.44 -59.73 -7.34
C THR A 615 47.03 -60.22 -7.64
N VAL A 616 46.90 -61.20 -8.52
CA VAL A 616 45.62 -61.88 -8.77
C VAL A 616 45.64 -63.24 -8.08
N ARG A 617 44.53 -63.58 -7.45
CA ARG A 617 44.23 -64.90 -6.90
C ARG A 617 43.02 -65.47 -7.65
N CYS A 618 43.14 -66.70 -8.13
CA CYS A 618 42.03 -67.45 -8.68
C CYS A 618 41.70 -68.62 -7.76
N GLU A 619 40.42 -68.83 -7.46
CA GLU A 619 39.94 -69.94 -6.63
C GLU A 619 38.86 -70.73 -7.38
N ALA A 620 39.01 -72.05 -7.43
CA ALA A 620 37.97 -72.94 -7.91
C ALA A 620 38.02 -74.29 -7.20
N ARG A 621 36.87 -74.77 -6.70
CA ARG A 621 36.70 -76.08 -6.04
C ARG A 621 37.75 -76.36 -4.94
N GLY A 622 38.09 -75.36 -4.13
CA GLY A 622 39.04 -75.46 -3.02
C GLY A 622 40.52 -75.42 -3.40
N LYS A 623 40.83 -75.25 -4.69
CA LYS A 623 42.18 -75.02 -5.19
C LYS A 623 42.40 -73.55 -5.50
N HIS A 624 43.63 -73.06 -5.33
CA HIS A 624 43.98 -71.64 -5.49
C HIS A 624 45.28 -71.45 -6.27
N GLY A 625 45.28 -70.48 -7.18
CA GLY A 625 46.44 -70.01 -7.92
C GLY A 625 46.65 -68.52 -7.66
N GLN A 626 47.91 -68.07 -7.72
CA GLN A 626 48.26 -66.68 -7.51
C GLN A 626 49.41 -66.26 -8.42
N ALA A 627 49.36 -65.05 -8.96
CA ALA A 627 50.51 -64.43 -9.62
C ALA A 627 50.53 -62.91 -9.43
N SER A 628 51.72 -62.35 -9.54
CA SER A 628 51.94 -60.91 -9.54
C SER A 628 52.15 -60.39 -10.96
N PHE A 629 51.65 -59.21 -11.24
CA PHE A 629 51.75 -58.56 -12.55
C PHE A 629 51.81 -57.03 -12.38
N GLU A 630 52.31 -56.35 -13.40
CA GLU A 630 52.37 -54.88 -13.47
C GLU A 630 51.37 -54.41 -14.52
N VAL A 631 50.59 -53.39 -14.18
CA VAL A 631 49.64 -52.73 -15.09
C VAL A 631 50.22 -51.40 -15.52
N ARG A 632 50.22 -51.15 -16.83
CA ARG A 632 50.59 -49.86 -17.42
C ARG A 632 49.40 -49.24 -18.14
N ALA A 633 49.39 -47.91 -18.21
CA ALA A 633 48.31 -47.18 -18.86
C ALA A 633 48.27 -47.49 -20.37
N GLY A 634 47.08 -47.81 -20.88
CA GLY A 634 46.84 -48.09 -22.30
C GLY A 634 47.32 -49.47 -22.77
N GLU A 635 47.88 -50.31 -21.89
CA GLU A 635 48.27 -51.68 -22.24
C GLU A 635 47.12 -52.65 -21.97
N SER A 636 46.95 -53.61 -22.89
CA SER A 636 46.13 -54.81 -22.69
C SER A 636 47.05 -56.00 -22.48
N GLN A 637 46.91 -56.68 -21.34
CA GLN A 637 47.69 -57.87 -21.01
C GLN A 637 46.80 -59.06 -20.73
N LYS A 638 47.31 -60.26 -20.99
CA LYS A 638 46.65 -61.53 -20.69
C LYS A 638 47.42 -62.24 -19.61
N ILE A 639 46.72 -62.64 -18.55
CA ILE A 639 47.28 -63.35 -17.41
C ILE A 639 46.64 -64.74 -17.35
N GLU A 640 47.47 -65.75 -17.59
CA GLU A 640 47.05 -67.15 -17.56
C GLU A 640 47.45 -67.81 -16.25
N ILE A 641 46.46 -68.12 -15.41
CA ILE A 641 46.66 -68.74 -14.09
C ILE A 641 45.54 -69.73 -13.85
N GLY A 642 45.91 -70.96 -13.50
CA GLY A 642 44.99 -72.01 -13.07
C GLY A 642 45.02 -72.14 -11.55
N PRO A 643 43.97 -72.71 -10.94
CA PRO A 643 43.92 -72.93 -9.50
C PRO A 643 44.92 -74.01 -9.00
N GLY A 644 45.72 -74.61 -9.88
CA GLY A 644 46.77 -75.59 -9.56
C GLY A 644 46.35 -77.04 -9.68
#